data_AF-A0A812RX60-F1
#
_entry.id   AF-A0A812RX60-F1
#
_cell.length_a   1.000
_cell.length_b   1.000
_cell.length_c   1.000
_cell.angle_alpha   90.00
_cell.angle_beta   90.00
_cell.angle_gamma   90.00
#
_symmetry.space_group_name_H-M   'P 1'
#
loop_
_entity.id
_entity.type
_entity.pdbx_description
1 polymer ?
#
loop_
_entity_poly.entity_id
_entity_poly.type
_entity_poly.pdbx_seq_one_letter_code
_entity_poly.pdbx_strand_id
1 'polypeptide(L)'
;MLVDTLFDKPLTRTMLDAMRDAEPQATADFEFLVNTHSNGDHCNGNELVGAGQIIASQACLEELANESPAGMLKLLEAAPNMGDVGAFFTQCFGKFDFRDIERTLPNHTFEGSLDLTVGDKAVELRQVGPAHTHGDVLVHVPADRTVFTGDILFIEGHPILWAGPVQNWIDACDYMCGLDIDTVVPGHGPITDKQGIQAVRGYLSYIHDEAKQRYDQGMGVLEACRDINFSDYDSWGDGERIAVNVSVLYKEFAGDSSANDVTALFGLMAQLNKEKRHQHQTQEDRWYLTQGQPFEQRHVDMMYVAPQRQSPGLDLQLSHRTALVTGSHRGTGAIIAQALLAEGATVLVHGLEPGQAEAAVTELGGGIAVTGDITTDAGTAALIAAIADYPVDILVNNYGTAEPGTWLKSDSDDWISAYQKNVLSAQRLIRHFLPAMSARDWGRIINLGTVGSSRPNSRMPGYYAAKGALANMTVGLAKEVAGTGIRVNIVSPGLILTPEVEAAYLAKGRREGWGDTWQEVEPHVAKDIPIRRIARREEIAEYPHRRRCRGYRDVNELTHPWLRIGGVALAAAIVFLLNIDDPRPLHQLWLPLCLAGAAYLITQSAMAVAIAAFALAAAHSDPNAASWIPSRAYPAVALISLIIMFGIAWNRFRLHIAATHEARWAARQTVNAANISGILFDFDGTLAPNLDLARLRGEVVSFTADTSVPAEVYDGRYIVEIIDAAHGWLKVNEPDAAERYQQAAHQLITDFEVHAARSTTPFPGAPELLAHLRSNNLKLGVVTRNCRAAVLEVFPDLLNYIDALHAREDVPYLKPDTRHLDSCLAQIGATSNDSIMVGDGALDMRAGRALDMICIGVLSGSNDAAALQAAGADHVLPDALHLPAYLAQSA
;
A
#
# COMPACT_ATOMS: atom_id res chain seq x y z
N MET A 1 -31.73 -8.06 0.02
CA MET A 1 -31.85 -6.79 -0.73
C MET A 1 -30.67 -6.69 -1.66
N LEU A 2 -30.90 -6.23 -2.89
CA LEU A 2 -29.86 -5.83 -3.85
C LEU A 2 -29.89 -4.31 -4.03
N VAL A 3 -28.73 -3.68 -4.17
CA VAL A 3 -28.60 -2.26 -4.52
C VAL A 3 -28.00 -2.20 -5.92
N ASP A 4 -28.77 -1.64 -6.85
CA ASP A 4 -28.47 -1.48 -8.27
C ASP A 4 -28.26 -2.76 -9.09
N THR A 5 -28.39 -2.61 -10.40
CA THR A 5 -28.02 -3.62 -11.41
C THR A 5 -26.90 -3.08 -12.29
N LEU A 6 -26.76 -3.51 -13.55
CA LEU A 6 -25.69 -3.07 -14.45
C LEU A 6 -26.24 -2.71 -15.85
N PHE A 7 -25.38 -2.12 -16.70
CA PHE A 7 -25.74 -1.51 -17.99
C PHE A 7 -26.49 -2.44 -18.94
N ASP A 8 -26.21 -3.74 -18.84
CA ASP A 8 -26.80 -4.78 -19.69
C ASP A 8 -27.09 -6.09 -18.93
N LYS A 9 -27.77 -7.00 -19.63
CA LYS A 9 -28.11 -8.32 -19.11
C LYS A 9 -26.88 -9.20 -18.85
N PRO A 10 -25.91 -9.35 -19.78
CA PRO A 10 -24.73 -10.18 -19.54
C PRO A 10 -23.94 -9.80 -18.27
N LEU A 11 -23.68 -8.51 -18.07
CA LEU A 11 -22.96 -8.02 -16.89
C LEU A 11 -23.77 -8.26 -15.62
N THR A 12 -25.06 -7.95 -15.65
CA THR A 12 -25.94 -8.17 -14.49
C THR A 12 -26.01 -9.66 -14.11
N ARG A 13 -26.06 -10.59 -15.08
CA ARG A 13 -26.00 -12.04 -14.78
C ARG A 13 -24.68 -12.42 -14.13
N THR A 14 -23.56 -11.92 -14.66
CA THR A 14 -22.23 -12.18 -14.09
C THR A 14 -22.13 -11.70 -12.65
N MET A 15 -22.68 -10.51 -12.36
CA MET A 15 -22.77 -9.98 -11.00
C MET A 15 -23.62 -10.87 -10.09
N LEU A 16 -24.83 -11.24 -10.52
CA LEU A 16 -25.74 -12.08 -9.74
C LEU A 16 -25.16 -13.48 -9.48
N ASP A 17 -24.46 -14.07 -10.45
CA ASP A 17 -23.80 -15.36 -10.29
C ASP A 17 -22.65 -15.28 -9.27
N ALA A 18 -21.81 -14.24 -9.35
CA ALA A 18 -20.74 -14.01 -8.38
C ALA A 18 -21.29 -13.80 -6.95
N MET A 19 -22.39 -13.05 -6.82
CA MET A 19 -23.06 -12.88 -5.52
C MET A 19 -23.65 -14.19 -5.01
N ARG A 20 -24.20 -15.02 -5.90
CA ARG A 20 -24.76 -16.33 -5.53
C ARG A 20 -23.70 -17.30 -5.05
N ASP A 21 -22.52 -17.28 -5.66
CA ASP A 21 -21.38 -18.07 -5.22
C ASP A 21 -20.86 -17.61 -3.85
N ALA A 22 -20.90 -16.30 -3.57
CA ALA A 22 -20.41 -15.72 -2.32
C ALA A 22 -21.39 -15.90 -1.15
N GLU A 23 -22.69 -15.68 -1.38
CA GLU A 23 -23.74 -15.80 -0.36
C GLU A 23 -25.03 -16.41 -0.95
N PRO A 24 -25.09 -17.76 -1.06
CA PRO A 24 -26.21 -18.46 -1.68
C PRO A 24 -27.55 -18.26 -0.98
N GLN A 25 -27.57 -18.00 0.34
CA GLN A 25 -28.82 -17.86 1.09
C GLN A 25 -29.47 -16.50 0.84
N ALA A 26 -28.68 -15.42 0.85
CA ALA A 26 -29.20 -14.07 0.63
C ALA A 26 -29.62 -13.81 -0.84
N THR A 27 -29.12 -14.61 -1.78
CA THR A 27 -29.37 -14.48 -3.22
C THR A 27 -30.38 -15.48 -3.77
N ALA A 28 -30.93 -16.35 -2.90
CA ALA A 28 -31.97 -17.30 -3.28
C ALA A 28 -33.30 -16.60 -3.60
N ASP A 29 -33.60 -15.51 -2.89
CA ASP A 29 -34.80 -14.69 -3.10
C ASP A 29 -34.54 -13.24 -2.67
N PHE A 30 -34.70 -12.29 -3.59
CA PHE A 30 -34.52 -10.87 -3.30
C PHE A 30 -35.87 -10.24 -2.92
N GLU A 31 -36.04 -9.85 -1.66
CA GLU A 31 -37.24 -9.11 -1.25
C GLU A 31 -37.29 -7.71 -1.88
N PHE A 32 -36.15 -7.02 -1.88
CA PHE A 32 -36.00 -5.64 -2.35
C PHE A 32 -34.85 -5.52 -3.34
N LEU A 33 -35.10 -4.79 -4.44
CA LEU A 33 -34.09 -4.17 -5.30
C LEU A 33 -34.20 -2.66 -5.13
N VAL A 34 -33.11 -1.98 -4.83
CA VAL A 34 -33.08 -0.51 -4.76
C VAL A 34 -32.33 0.01 -5.97
N ASN A 35 -32.95 0.88 -6.78
CA ASN A 35 -32.23 1.68 -7.77
C ASN A 35 -31.84 3.01 -7.12
N THR A 36 -30.55 3.29 -7.04
CA THR A 36 -30.02 4.51 -6.44
C THR A 36 -30.26 5.73 -7.33
N HIS A 37 -30.31 5.54 -8.64
CA HIS A 37 -30.63 6.57 -9.63
C HIS A 37 -30.99 5.97 -11.01
N SER A 38 -31.25 6.82 -12.01
CA SER A 38 -31.84 6.41 -13.30
C SER A 38 -30.86 6.01 -14.40
N ASN A 39 -29.54 6.06 -14.19
CA ASN A 39 -28.59 5.70 -15.24
C ASN A 39 -28.67 4.20 -15.55
N GLY A 40 -28.39 3.86 -16.81
CA GLY A 40 -28.53 2.50 -17.33
C GLY A 40 -27.71 1.46 -16.56
N ASP A 41 -26.52 1.82 -16.08
CA ASP A 41 -25.68 1.01 -15.20
C ASP A 41 -26.27 0.70 -13.84
N HIS A 42 -27.40 1.28 -13.46
CA HIS A 42 -28.01 1.03 -12.16
C HIS A 42 -29.38 0.35 -12.28
N CYS A 43 -30.01 0.39 -13.46
CA CYS A 43 -31.39 -0.08 -13.64
C CYS A 43 -31.65 -1.04 -14.80
N ASN A 44 -30.76 -1.15 -15.79
CA ASN A 44 -31.08 -1.91 -17.01
C ASN A 44 -31.16 -3.42 -16.80
N GLY A 45 -30.52 -3.94 -15.75
CA GLY A 45 -30.55 -5.34 -15.37
C GLY A 45 -31.72 -5.75 -14.47
N ASN A 46 -32.60 -4.82 -14.07
CA ASN A 46 -33.64 -5.03 -13.06
C ASN A 46 -34.48 -6.30 -13.27
N GLU A 47 -34.81 -6.63 -14.51
CA GLU A 47 -35.64 -7.79 -14.85
C GLU A 47 -35.03 -9.14 -14.44
N LEU A 48 -33.71 -9.19 -14.26
CA LEU A 48 -32.98 -10.42 -13.92
C LEU A 48 -33.00 -10.72 -12.41
N VAL A 49 -33.33 -9.74 -11.57
CA VAL A 49 -33.24 -9.86 -10.11
C VAL A 49 -34.44 -10.63 -9.55
N GLY A 50 -35.62 -10.50 -10.18
CA GLY A 50 -36.85 -11.15 -9.72
C GLY A 50 -37.34 -10.63 -8.36
N ALA A 51 -37.01 -9.40 -7.99
CA ALA A 51 -37.30 -8.86 -6.67
C ALA A 51 -38.80 -8.62 -6.42
N GLY A 52 -39.26 -8.84 -5.19
CA GLY A 52 -40.64 -8.60 -4.78
C GLY A 52 -41.05 -7.12 -4.88
N GLN A 53 -40.14 -6.21 -4.54
CA GLN A 53 -40.28 -4.77 -4.72
C GLN A 53 -39.01 -4.18 -5.35
N ILE A 54 -39.22 -3.28 -6.31
CA ILE A 54 -38.17 -2.45 -6.90
C ILE A 54 -38.42 -1.02 -6.44
N ILE A 55 -37.52 -0.51 -5.61
CA ILE A 55 -37.62 0.75 -4.88
C ILE A 55 -36.72 1.79 -5.53
N ALA A 56 -37.25 2.99 -5.76
CA ALA A 56 -36.48 4.15 -6.18
C ALA A 56 -37.09 5.45 -5.62
N SER A 57 -36.41 6.58 -5.75
CA SER A 57 -37.07 7.88 -5.52
C SER A 57 -38.13 8.15 -6.60
N GLN A 58 -39.13 8.99 -6.28
CA GLN A 58 -40.15 9.41 -7.25
C GLN A 58 -39.51 10.08 -8.49
N ALA A 59 -38.49 10.91 -8.29
CA ALA A 59 -37.76 11.58 -9.36
C ALA A 59 -37.00 10.57 -10.25
N CYS A 60 -36.37 9.53 -9.67
CA CYS A 60 -35.71 8.48 -10.44
C CYS A 60 -36.69 7.74 -11.37
N LEU A 61 -37.90 7.42 -10.89
CA LEU A 61 -38.93 6.78 -11.72
C LEU A 61 -39.34 7.68 -12.90
N GLU A 62 -39.46 8.99 -12.68
CA GLU A 62 -39.81 9.97 -13.72
C GLU A 62 -38.71 10.12 -14.78
N GLU A 63 -37.43 10.14 -14.38
CA GLU A 63 -36.30 10.14 -15.31
C GLU A 63 -36.25 8.85 -16.11
N LEU A 64 -36.33 7.71 -15.41
CA LEU A 64 -36.40 6.40 -16.04
C LEU A 64 -37.50 6.44 -17.10
N ALA A 65 -38.74 6.86 -16.77
CA ALA A 65 -39.89 6.93 -17.69
C ALA A 65 -39.53 7.46 -19.09
N ASN A 66 -38.61 8.42 -19.18
CA ASN A 66 -38.26 9.14 -20.39
C ASN A 66 -37.02 8.60 -21.13
N GLU A 67 -36.15 7.84 -20.48
CA GLU A 67 -34.95 7.25 -21.07
C GLU A 67 -35.14 5.76 -21.38
N SER A 68 -34.68 5.27 -22.53
CA SER A 68 -34.89 3.85 -22.89
C SER A 68 -33.62 3.19 -23.43
N PRO A 69 -33.33 1.93 -23.04
CA PRO A 69 -32.27 1.11 -23.65
C PRO A 69 -32.42 1.00 -25.17
N ALA A 70 -33.67 0.96 -25.66
CA ALA A 70 -33.96 0.99 -27.10
C ALA A 70 -33.53 2.29 -27.78
N GLY A 71 -33.62 3.44 -27.09
CA GLY A 71 -33.09 4.72 -27.56
C GLY A 71 -31.56 4.71 -27.62
N MET A 72 -30.90 4.17 -26.60
CA MET A 72 -29.44 3.99 -26.56
C MET A 72 -28.95 3.08 -27.70
N LEU A 73 -29.63 1.95 -27.95
CA LEU A 73 -29.33 1.05 -29.05
C LEU A 73 -29.45 1.75 -30.42
N LYS A 74 -30.52 2.54 -30.64
CA LYS A 74 -30.67 3.31 -31.88
C LYS A 74 -29.56 4.34 -32.08
N LEU A 75 -29.12 4.99 -31.01
CA LEU A 75 -28.01 5.94 -31.06
C LEU A 75 -26.69 5.22 -31.39
N LEU A 76 -26.44 4.05 -30.81
CA LEU A 76 -25.29 3.20 -31.16
C LEU A 76 -25.31 2.72 -32.62
N GLU A 77 -26.47 2.31 -33.13
CA GLU A 77 -26.64 1.92 -34.54
C GLU A 77 -26.42 3.11 -35.49
N ALA A 78 -26.79 4.32 -35.08
CA ALA A 78 -26.59 5.55 -35.83
C ALA A 78 -25.17 6.12 -35.71
N ALA A 79 -24.43 5.75 -34.65
CA ALA A 79 -23.12 6.31 -34.31
C ALA A 79 -22.09 6.28 -35.45
N PRO A 80 -21.98 5.24 -36.30
CA PRO A 80 -21.07 5.27 -37.45
C PRO A 80 -21.30 6.43 -38.43
N ASN A 81 -22.49 7.03 -38.44
CA ASN A 81 -22.86 8.16 -39.31
C ASN A 81 -22.76 9.52 -38.61
N MET A 82 -22.32 9.58 -37.35
CA MET A 82 -22.31 10.80 -36.51
C MET A 82 -20.91 11.44 -36.38
N GLY A 83 -19.93 11.03 -37.19
CA GLY A 83 -18.58 11.58 -37.16
C GLY A 83 -17.87 11.35 -35.81
N ASP A 84 -17.14 12.35 -35.34
CA ASP A 84 -16.34 12.25 -34.10
C ASP A 84 -17.20 11.95 -32.87
N VAL A 85 -18.40 12.52 -32.79
CA VAL A 85 -19.35 12.28 -31.71
C VAL A 85 -19.78 10.82 -31.69
N GLY A 86 -20.04 10.25 -32.87
CA GLY A 86 -20.38 8.84 -33.02
C GLY A 86 -19.25 7.89 -32.64
N ALA A 87 -18.01 8.23 -33.01
CA ALA A 87 -16.83 7.45 -32.62
C ALA A 87 -16.64 7.44 -31.10
N PHE A 88 -16.74 8.60 -30.45
CA PHE A 88 -16.67 8.72 -28.99
C PHE A 88 -17.83 7.97 -28.30
N PHE A 89 -19.05 8.11 -28.81
CA PHE A 89 -20.22 7.43 -28.27
C PHE A 89 -20.10 5.90 -28.38
N THR A 90 -19.57 5.40 -29.50
CA THR A 90 -19.29 3.97 -29.71
C THR A 90 -18.22 3.46 -28.74
N GLN A 91 -17.21 4.27 -28.44
CA GLN A 91 -16.20 3.91 -27.45
C GLN A 91 -16.79 3.80 -26.03
N CYS A 92 -17.64 4.75 -25.63
CA CYS A 92 -18.23 4.73 -24.29
C CYS A 92 -19.17 3.53 -24.11
N PHE A 93 -20.04 3.28 -25.10
CA PHE A 93 -21.18 2.38 -24.91
C PHE A 93 -21.17 1.12 -25.79
N GLY A 94 -20.32 1.03 -26.81
CA GLY A 94 -20.33 -0.06 -27.80
C GLY A 94 -19.96 -1.44 -27.26
N LYS A 95 -19.39 -1.51 -26.06
CA LYS A 95 -19.10 -2.76 -25.34
C LYS A 95 -20.31 -3.38 -24.64
N PHE A 96 -21.39 -2.62 -24.45
CA PHE A 96 -22.57 -3.08 -23.74
C PHE A 96 -23.64 -3.61 -24.68
N ASP A 97 -24.37 -4.63 -24.24
CA ASP A 97 -25.46 -5.22 -25.02
C ASP A 97 -26.83 -4.67 -24.64
N PHE A 98 -27.26 -3.61 -25.33
CA PHE A 98 -28.57 -3.00 -25.13
C PHE A 98 -29.73 -3.75 -25.81
N ARG A 99 -29.44 -4.86 -26.51
CA ARG A 99 -30.49 -5.63 -27.19
C ARG A 99 -31.31 -6.41 -26.18
N ASP A 100 -32.59 -6.58 -26.51
CA ASP A 100 -33.53 -7.41 -25.75
C ASP A 100 -33.67 -7.03 -24.27
N ILE A 101 -33.39 -5.79 -23.86
CA ILE A 101 -33.63 -5.31 -22.49
C ILE A 101 -35.12 -4.96 -22.32
N GLU A 102 -35.82 -5.73 -21.48
CA GLU A 102 -37.19 -5.44 -21.06
C GLU A 102 -37.16 -4.53 -19.84
N ARG A 103 -37.56 -3.28 -20.07
CA ARG A 103 -37.44 -2.25 -19.06
C ARG A 103 -38.39 -2.53 -17.89
N THR A 104 -37.82 -2.93 -16.76
CA THR A 104 -38.55 -3.23 -15.52
C THR A 104 -38.41 -2.07 -14.56
N LEU A 105 -39.51 -1.32 -14.39
CA LEU A 105 -39.52 -0.08 -13.60
C LEU A 105 -39.66 -0.33 -12.10
N PRO A 106 -39.18 0.61 -11.28
CA PRO A 106 -39.56 0.69 -9.88
C PRO A 106 -41.08 0.62 -9.73
N ASN A 107 -41.54 -0.27 -8.85
CA ASN A 107 -42.95 -0.46 -8.52
C ASN A 107 -43.30 0.07 -7.11
N HIS A 108 -42.30 0.60 -6.41
CA HIS A 108 -42.43 1.28 -5.13
C HIS A 108 -41.56 2.54 -5.14
N THR A 109 -42.14 3.71 -4.87
CA THR A 109 -41.40 4.97 -4.84
C THR A 109 -41.55 5.70 -3.52
N PHE A 110 -40.59 6.56 -3.20
CA PHE A 110 -40.62 7.42 -2.03
C PHE A 110 -40.05 8.81 -2.33
N GLU A 111 -40.32 9.75 -1.42
CA GLU A 111 -39.74 11.09 -1.39
C GLU A 111 -39.06 11.30 -0.03
N GLY A 112 -37.90 11.97 -0.02
CA GLY A 112 -37.17 12.26 1.22
C GLY A 112 -36.46 11.04 1.79
N SER A 113 -37.13 10.27 2.66
CA SER A 113 -36.53 9.09 3.31
C SER A 113 -37.50 7.94 3.46
N LEU A 114 -37.00 6.71 3.40
CA LEU A 114 -37.76 5.49 3.59
C LEU A 114 -36.97 4.52 4.45
N ASP A 115 -37.54 4.12 5.58
CA ASP A 115 -36.96 3.10 6.45
C ASP A 115 -37.48 1.72 6.04
N LEU A 116 -36.55 0.79 5.85
CA LEU A 116 -36.82 -0.61 5.51
C LEU A 116 -36.26 -1.52 6.61
N THR A 117 -36.83 -2.72 6.70
CA THR A 117 -36.25 -3.81 7.47
C THR A 117 -35.90 -4.93 6.50
N VAL A 118 -34.61 -5.31 6.45
CA VAL A 118 -34.11 -6.38 5.59
C VAL A 118 -33.54 -7.47 6.48
N GLY A 119 -34.24 -8.59 6.60
CA GLY A 119 -33.92 -9.60 7.61
C GLY A 119 -34.04 -9.03 9.02
N ASP A 120 -32.94 -9.00 9.77
CA ASP A 120 -32.84 -8.44 11.12
C ASP A 120 -32.24 -7.02 11.16
N LYS A 121 -31.94 -6.42 10.00
CA LYS A 121 -31.27 -5.13 9.90
C LYS A 121 -32.24 -4.00 9.50
N ALA A 122 -32.07 -2.86 10.14
CA ALA A 122 -32.64 -1.60 9.66
C ALA A 122 -31.81 -1.07 8.49
N VAL A 123 -32.48 -0.62 7.44
CA VAL A 123 -31.89 0.01 6.25
C VAL A 123 -32.61 1.34 6.03
N GLU A 124 -31.85 2.42 5.94
CA GLU A 124 -32.36 3.78 5.75
C GLU A 124 -32.06 4.22 4.32
N LEU A 125 -33.10 4.46 3.53
CA LEU A 125 -32.98 5.07 2.21
C LEU A 125 -33.17 6.57 2.34
N ARG A 126 -32.28 7.34 1.73
CA ARG A 126 -32.37 8.80 1.73
C ARG A 126 -32.16 9.35 0.34
N GLN A 127 -33.16 10.06 -0.16
CA GLN A 127 -33.03 10.86 -1.36
C GLN A 127 -32.13 12.07 -1.08
N VAL A 128 -31.10 12.23 -1.90
CA VAL A 128 -30.15 13.35 -1.88
C VAL A 128 -30.13 14.10 -3.21
N GLY A 129 -30.79 13.57 -4.24
CA GLY A 129 -31.05 14.27 -5.49
C GLY A 129 -32.01 15.47 -5.34
N PRO A 130 -31.99 16.43 -6.28
CA PRO A 130 -31.20 16.40 -7.51
C PRO A 130 -29.72 16.75 -7.24
N ALA A 131 -28.81 15.91 -7.74
CA ALA A 131 -27.36 16.05 -7.59
C ALA A 131 -26.67 15.51 -8.87
N HIS A 132 -26.27 14.24 -8.88
CA HIS A 132 -25.76 13.58 -10.08
C HIS A 132 -26.89 13.45 -11.12
N THR A 133 -28.02 12.87 -10.72
CA THR A 133 -29.31 12.85 -11.45
C THR A 133 -30.39 13.60 -10.66
N HIS A 134 -31.65 13.62 -11.11
CA HIS A 134 -32.72 14.20 -10.30
C HIS A 134 -33.09 13.32 -9.11
N GLY A 135 -32.87 12.01 -9.22
CA GLY A 135 -33.39 10.99 -8.33
C GLY A 135 -32.41 10.29 -7.38
N ASP A 136 -31.23 10.84 -7.10
CA ASP A 136 -30.17 10.14 -6.35
C ASP A 136 -30.58 9.72 -4.92
N VAL A 137 -30.25 8.49 -4.54
CA VAL A 137 -30.56 7.86 -3.25
C VAL A 137 -29.31 7.22 -2.62
N LEU A 138 -29.11 7.48 -1.33
CA LEU A 138 -28.18 6.76 -0.47
C LEU A 138 -28.88 5.61 0.25
N VAL A 139 -28.21 4.47 0.39
CA VAL A 139 -28.68 3.30 1.15
C VAL A 139 -27.76 3.09 2.35
N HIS A 140 -28.22 3.46 3.54
CA HIS A 140 -27.44 3.36 4.78
C HIS A 140 -27.88 2.14 5.61
N VAL A 141 -26.91 1.37 6.09
CA VAL A 141 -27.12 0.21 6.97
C VAL A 141 -26.41 0.46 8.30
N PRO A 142 -27.07 1.09 9.30
CA PRO A 142 -26.43 1.53 10.53
C PRO A 142 -25.73 0.40 11.31
N ALA A 143 -26.36 -0.78 11.37
CA ALA A 143 -25.81 -1.93 12.08
C ALA A 143 -24.47 -2.41 11.52
N ASP A 144 -24.25 -2.21 10.21
CA ASP A 144 -23.03 -2.58 9.51
C ASP A 144 -22.09 -1.39 9.29
N ARG A 145 -22.46 -0.18 9.75
CA ARG A 145 -21.67 1.05 9.56
C ARG A 145 -21.30 1.26 8.08
N THR A 146 -22.24 0.94 7.18
CA THR A 146 -22.02 0.86 5.74
C THR A 146 -23.03 1.71 4.98
N VAL A 147 -22.59 2.42 3.95
CA VAL A 147 -23.48 3.17 3.04
C VAL A 147 -23.16 2.84 1.58
N PHE A 148 -24.20 2.59 0.78
CA PHE A 148 -24.12 2.50 -0.68
C PHE A 148 -24.58 3.82 -1.26
N THR A 149 -23.80 4.38 -2.20
CA THR A 149 -23.98 5.78 -2.59
C THR A 149 -24.47 5.97 -4.03
N GLY A 150 -24.47 4.90 -4.82
CA GLY A 150 -24.54 5.04 -6.28
C GLY A 150 -23.49 6.04 -6.77
N ASP A 151 -23.86 6.81 -7.79
CA ASP A 151 -22.97 7.76 -8.45
C ASP A 151 -22.84 9.10 -7.73
N ILE A 152 -23.33 9.21 -6.50
CA ILE A 152 -22.89 10.31 -5.62
C ILE A 152 -21.37 10.22 -5.36
N LEU A 153 -20.75 9.05 -5.51
CA LEU A 153 -19.29 8.91 -5.44
C LEU A 153 -18.72 8.19 -6.65
N PHE A 154 -17.80 8.87 -7.33
CA PHE A 154 -16.86 8.30 -8.30
C PHE A 154 -15.48 8.30 -7.66
N ILE A 155 -14.99 7.14 -7.24
CA ILE A 155 -13.65 7.02 -6.66
C ILE A 155 -12.64 6.81 -7.79
N GLU A 156 -11.64 7.70 -7.89
CA GLU A 156 -10.60 7.72 -8.93
C GLU A 156 -11.11 8.03 -10.36
N GLY A 157 -12.33 8.56 -10.49
CA GLY A 157 -12.91 8.99 -11.78
C GLY A 157 -13.56 10.36 -11.67
N HIS A 158 -13.55 11.14 -12.74
CA HIS A 158 -14.22 12.45 -12.76
C HIS A 158 -15.75 12.24 -12.63
N PRO A 159 -16.39 12.79 -11.58
CA PRO A 159 -17.85 12.81 -11.46
C PRO A 159 -18.50 13.53 -12.64
N ILE A 160 -19.71 13.13 -13.00
CA ILE A 160 -20.48 13.73 -14.08
C ILE A 160 -21.77 14.36 -13.54
N LEU A 161 -21.95 15.66 -13.75
CA LEU A 161 -23.07 16.44 -13.21
C LEU A 161 -24.19 16.56 -14.25
N TRP A 162 -25.16 15.64 -14.25
CA TRP A 162 -26.28 15.70 -15.20
C TRP A 162 -27.40 16.66 -14.77
N ALA A 163 -27.71 16.71 -13.47
CA ALA A 163 -28.82 17.52 -12.95
C ALA A 163 -28.34 18.79 -12.21
N GLY A 164 -27.62 18.61 -11.11
CA GLY A 164 -27.35 19.70 -10.16
C GLY A 164 -28.59 20.16 -9.38
N PRO A 165 -28.49 21.21 -8.55
CA PRO A 165 -27.32 22.05 -8.38
C PRO A 165 -26.16 21.31 -7.70
N VAL A 166 -24.93 21.69 -8.03
CA VAL A 166 -23.73 21.03 -7.47
C VAL A 166 -23.68 21.09 -5.94
N GLN A 167 -24.27 22.13 -5.34
CA GLN A 167 -24.31 22.30 -3.89
C GLN A 167 -25.07 21.16 -3.20
N ASN A 168 -26.16 20.64 -3.79
CA ASN A 168 -26.87 19.49 -3.23
C ASN A 168 -25.98 18.24 -3.16
N TRP A 169 -25.11 18.08 -4.16
CA TRP A 169 -24.14 16.99 -4.19
C TRP A 169 -23.06 17.16 -3.11
N ILE A 170 -22.56 18.39 -2.92
CA ILE A 170 -21.63 18.72 -1.82
C ILE A 170 -22.29 18.44 -0.47
N ASP A 171 -23.56 18.84 -0.29
CA ASP A 171 -24.33 18.59 0.94
C ASP A 171 -24.56 17.09 1.18
N ALA A 172 -24.74 16.30 0.11
CA ALA A 172 -24.82 14.84 0.21
C ALA A 172 -23.51 14.23 0.73
N CYS A 173 -22.36 14.72 0.25
CA CYS A 173 -21.05 14.30 0.76
C CYS A 173 -20.85 14.70 2.23
N ASP A 174 -21.23 15.92 2.60
CA ASP A 174 -21.12 16.42 3.99
C ASP A 174 -22.06 15.61 4.92
N TYR A 175 -23.26 15.25 4.46
CA TYR A 175 -24.17 14.37 5.17
C TYR A 175 -23.54 13.00 5.44
N MET A 176 -22.96 12.35 4.42
CA MET A 176 -22.31 11.05 4.58
C MET A 176 -21.12 11.10 5.54
N CYS A 177 -20.34 12.20 5.54
CA CYS A 177 -19.25 12.40 6.50
C CYS A 177 -19.75 12.44 7.95
N GLY A 178 -20.99 12.92 8.16
CA GLY A 178 -21.66 12.96 9.46
C GLY A 178 -22.22 11.62 9.94
N LEU A 179 -22.35 10.62 9.06
CA LEU A 179 -22.84 9.30 9.44
C LEU A 179 -21.80 8.50 10.25
N ASP A 180 -22.28 7.58 11.08
CA ASP A 180 -21.44 6.66 11.84
C ASP A 180 -21.08 5.43 10.99
N ILE A 181 -20.26 5.65 9.97
CA ILE A 181 -19.87 4.67 8.95
C ILE A 181 -18.34 4.48 8.89
N ASP A 182 -17.91 3.27 8.56
CA ASP A 182 -16.51 2.93 8.27
C ASP A 182 -16.32 2.37 6.85
N THR A 183 -17.41 1.95 6.18
CA THR A 183 -17.38 1.37 4.83
C THR A 183 -18.31 2.12 3.90
N VAL A 184 -17.80 2.50 2.74
CA VAL A 184 -18.53 3.22 1.68
C VAL A 184 -18.43 2.43 0.40
N VAL A 185 -19.57 2.06 -0.17
CA VAL A 185 -19.66 1.35 -1.44
C VAL A 185 -20.11 2.34 -2.53
N PRO A 186 -19.18 2.84 -3.37
CA PRO A 186 -19.51 3.79 -4.43
C PRO A 186 -20.16 3.10 -5.64
N GLY A 187 -20.81 3.87 -6.51
CA GLY A 187 -21.28 3.41 -7.82
C GLY A 187 -20.12 3.09 -8.76
N HIS A 188 -19.07 3.93 -8.72
CA HIS A 188 -17.83 3.72 -9.47
C HIS A 188 -16.59 3.77 -8.59
N GLY A 189 -15.64 2.88 -8.90
CA GLY A 189 -14.34 2.79 -8.24
C GLY A 189 -14.32 1.82 -7.04
N PRO A 190 -13.19 1.74 -6.32
CA PRO A 190 -13.03 0.80 -5.21
C PRO A 190 -13.86 1.18 -3.99
N ILE A 191 -14.20 0.18 -3.16
CA ILE A 191 -14.76 0.39 -1.81
C ILE A 191 -13.82 1.31 -1.02
N THR A 192 -14.39 2.27 -0.32
CA THR A 192 -13.65 3.36 0.32
C THR A 192 -14.15 3.65 1.74
N ASP A 193 -13.64 4.73 2.32
CA ASP A 193 -14.03 5.28 3.61
C ASP A 193 -14.35 6.79 3.48
N LYS A 194 -14.37 7.51 4.61
CA LYS A 194 -14.63 8.96 4.63
C LYS A 194 -13.61 9.78 3.83
N GLN A 195 -12.40 9.29 3.57
CA GLN A 195 -11.42 9.96 2.73
C GLN A 195 -11.87 10.02 1.28
N GLY A 196 -12.49 8.94 0.76
CA GLY A 196 -13.06 8.92 -0.59
C GLY A 196 -14.20 9.94 -0.75
N ILE A 197 -15.07 10.05 0.27
CA ILE A 197 -16.13 11.05 0.29
C ILE A 197 -15.54 12.47 0.24
N GLN A 198 -14.53 12.74 1.07
CA GLN A 198 -13.87 14.04 1.13
C GLN A 198 -13.17 14.41 -0.20
N ALA A 199 -12.60 13.44 -0.90
CA ALA A 199 -11.96 13.65 -2.19
C ALA A 199 -12.98 14.10 -3.26
N VAL A 200 -14.12 13.41 -3.38
CA VAL A 200 -15.19 13.79 -4.32
C VAL A 200 -15.80 15.14 -3.95
N ARG A 201 -16.05 15.39 -2.65
CA ARG A 201 -16.51 16.70 -2.16
C ARG A 201 -15.55 17.83 -2.52
N GLY A 202 -14.24 17.59 -2.39
CA GLY A 202 -13.19 18.52 -2.78
C GLY A 202 -13.25 18.83 -4.28
N TYR A 203 -13.36 17.81 -5.11
CA TYR A 203 -13.48 17.96 -6.57
C TYR A 203 -14.69 18.81 -6.97
N LEU A 204 -15.86 18.54 -6.40
CA LEU A 204 -17.08 19.28 -6.70
C LEU A 204 -16.97 20.75 -6.32
N SER A 205 -16.34 21.04 -5.17
CA SER A 205 -16.08 22.42 -4.72
C SER A 205 -15.10 23.12 -5.66
N TYR A 206 -14.01 22.45 -6.02
CA TYR A 206 -13.00 22.96 -6.93
C TYR A 206 -13.58 23.33 -8.29
N ILE A 207 -14.34 22.41 -8.90
CA ILE A 207 -14.92 22.62 -10.22
C ILE A 207 -16.00 23.69 -10.23
N HIS A 208 -16.81 23.77 -9.17
CA HIS A 208 -17.72 24.88 -8.98
C HIS A 208 -16.97 26.23 -9.01
N ASP A 209 -15.93 26.36 -8.18
CA ASP A 209 -15.23 27.64 -8.00
C ASP A 209 -14.46 28.04 -9.26
N GLU A 210 -13.75 27.10 -9.89
CA GLU A 210 -13.01 27.36 -11.12
C GLU A 210 -13.92 27.69 -12.30
N ALA A 211 -15.05 26.97 -12.46
CA ALA A 211 -16.03 27.29 -13.49
C ALA A 211 -16.68 28.65 -13.23
N LYS A 212 -16.95 29.01 -11.97
CA LYS A 212 -17.55 30.30 -11.61
C LYS A 212 -16.64 31.47 -11.98
N GLN A 213 -15.35 31.36 -11.73
CA GLN A 213 -14.38 32.39 -12.10
C GLN A 213 -14.40 32.67 -13.61
N ARG A 214 -14.43 31.61 -14.43
CA ARG A 214 -14.42 31.71 -15.90
C ARG A 214 -15.75 32.20 -16.45
N TYR A 215 -16.85 31.79 -15.83
CA TYR A 215 -18.18 32.32 -16.11
C TYR A 215 -18.23 33.84 -15.88
N ASP A 216 -17.71 34.31 -14.73
CA ASP A 216 -17.68 35.74 -14.39
C ASP A 216 -16.77 36.56 -15.31
N GLN A 217 -15.75 35.93 -15.90
CA GLN A 217 -14.91 36.52 -16.93
C GLN A 217 -15.56 36.52 -18.33
N GLY A 218 -16.73 35.91 -18.49
CA GLY A 218 -17.44 35.80 -19.76
C GLY A 218 -16.83 34.77 -20.72
N MET A 219 -15.99 33.86 -20.21
CA MET A 219 -15.34 32.80 -20.98
C MET A 219 -16.36 31.77 -21.44
N GLY A 220 -16.27 31.29 -22.68
CA GLY A 220 -17.18 30.26 -23.20
C GLY A 220 -16.94 28.88 -22.56
N VAL A 221 -17.95 28.00 -22.53
CA VAL A 221 -17.87 26.66 -21.90
C VAL A 221 -16.64 25.85 -22.36
N LEU A 222 -16.44 25.70 -23.67
CA LEU A 222 -15.33 24.91 -24.20
C LEU A 222 -13.96 25.55 -23.88
N GLU A 223 -13.90 26.88 -23.86
CA GLU A 223 -12.68 27.61 -23.48
C GLU A 223 -12.40 27.42 -21.98
N ALA A 224 -13.42 27.52 -21.13
CA ALA A 224 -13.31 27.23 -19.71
C ALA A 224 -12.88 25.77 -19.45
N CYS A 225 -13.42 24.81 -20.19
CA CYS A 225 -12.99 23.41 -20.06
C CYS A 225 -11.51 23.19 -20.38
N ARG A 226 -10.93 24.00 -21.28
CA ARG A 226 -9.50 23.93 -21.62
C ARG A 226 -8.62 24.72 -20.65
N ASP A 227 -9.19 25.75 -20.02
CA ASP A 227 -8.48 26.66 -19.13
C ASP A 227 -8.45 26.18 -17.67
N ILE A 228 -9.45 25.41 -17.22
CA ILE A 228 -9.47 24.83 -15.88
C ILE A 228 -8.33 23.79 -15.77
N ASN A 229 -7.44 23.99 -14.81
CA ASN A 229 -6.34 23.08 -14.51
C ASN A 229 -6.85 21.91 -13.67
N PHE A 230 -6.48 20.67 -14.01
CA PHE A 230 -6.87 19.48 -13.26
C PHE A 230 -5.70 18.83 -12.53
N SER A 231 -4.57 19.50 -12.35
CA SER A 231 -3.34 18.87 -11.82
C SER A 231 -3.53 18.00 -10.56
N ASP A 232 -4.42 18.37 -9.64
CA ASP A 232 -4.74 17.57 -8.44
C ASP A 232 -5.68 16.36 -8.71
N TYR A 233 -6.37 16.35 -9.85
CA TYR A 233 -7.32 15.34 -10.33
C TYR A 233 -6.95 14.71 -11.68
N ASP A 234 -5.78 15.02 -12.26
CA ASP A 234 -5.31 14.50 -13.57
C ASP A 234 -5.16 12.99 -13.58
N SER A 235 -4.94 12.43 -12.39
CA SER A 235 -4.93 11.00 -12.14
C SER A 235 -6.33 10.37 -12.32
N TRP A 236 -7.42 11.11 -12.21
CA TRP A 236 -8.76 10.54 -12.29
C TRP A 236 -9.16 10.27 -13.75
N GLY A 237 -9.79 9.13 -13.99
CA GLY A 237 -10.27 8.74 -15.33
C GLY A 237 -11.34 9.70 -15.88
N ASP A 238 -11.58 9.63 -17.20
CA ASP A 238 -12.69 10.31 -17.89
C ASP A 238 -12.70 11.84 -17.78
N GLY A 239 -11.52 12.47 -17.86
CA GLY A 239 -11.39 13.93 -17.72
C GLY A 239 -12.18 14.76 -18.74
N GLU A 240 -12.61 14.19 -19.87
CA GLU A 240 -13.52 14.90 -20.79
C GLU A 240 -14.91 15.20 -20.19
N ARG A 241 -15.33 14.49 -19.12
CA ARG A 241 -16.61 14.74 -18.40
C ARG A 241 -16.72 16.15 -17.84
N ILE A 242 -15.60 16.86 -17.73
CA ILE A 242 -15.58 18.27 -17.36
C ILE A 242 -16.46 19.13 -18.29
N ALA A 243 -16.61 18.74 -19.56
CA ALA A 243 -17.52 19.40 -20.48
C ALA A 243 -18.95 19.44 -19.94
N VAL A 244 -19.42 18.34 -19.36
CA VAL A 244 -20.75 18.24 -18.75
C VAL A 244 -20.80 19.12 -17.50
N ASN A 245 -19.81 18.98 -16.61
CA ASN A 245 -19.78 19.70 -15.34
C ASN A 245 -19.81 21.23 -15.54
N VAL A 246 -18.92 21.76 -16.39
CA VAL A 246 -18.85 23.20 -16.69
C VAL A 246 -20.12 23.66 -17.40
N SER A 247 -20.66 22.89 -18.34
CA SER A 247 -21.90 23.25 -19.04
C SER A 247 -23.08 23.39 -18.08
N VAL A 248 -23.23 22.45 -17.16
CA VAL A 248 -24.33 22.47 -16.17
C VAL A 248 -24.13 23.57 -15.15
N LEU A 249 -22.91 23.77 -14.65
CA LEU A 249 -22.59 24.88 -13.74
C LEU A 249 -22.85 26.24 -14.38
N TYR A 250 -22.51 26.42 -15.66
CA TYR A 250 -22.78 27.67 -16.37
C TYR A 250 -24.27 27.97 -16.48
N LYS A 251 -25.09 26.95 -16.69
CA LYS A 251 -26.56 27.08 -16.67
C LYS A 251 -27.06 27.40 -15.27
N GLU A 252 -26.52 26.72 -14.25
CA GLU A 252 -26.81 27.00 -12.84
C GLU A 252 -26.51 28.46 -12.49
N PHE A 253 -25.33 28.98 -12.85
CA PHE A 253 -24.94 30.37 -12.62
C PHE A 253 -25.80 31.38 -13.38
N ALA A 254 -26.29 31.00 -14.57
CA ALA A 254 -27.21 31.80 -15.37
C ALA A 254 -28.67 31.74 -14.89
N GLY A 255 -29.00 30.81 -13.97
CA GLY A 255 -30.37 30.52 -13.57
C GLY A 255 -31.20 29.85 -14.68
N ASP A 256 -30.56 29.16 -15.63
CA ASP A 256 -31.21 28.45 -16.74
C ASP A 256 -31.56 27.02 -16.33
N SER A 257 -32.86 26.74 -16.21
CA SER A 257 -33.42 25.43 -15.87
C SER A 257 -33.88 24.62 -17.09
N SER A 258 -33.45 24.97 -18.31
CA SER A 258 -33.76 24.19 -19.50
C SER A 258 -33.18 22.78 -19.43
N ALA A 259 -33.73 21.82 -20.18
CA ALA A 259 -33.15 20.48 -20.27
C ALA A 259 -31.76 20.53 -20.92
N ASN A 260 -30.86 19.63 -20.52
CA ASN A 260 -29.55 19.51 -21.13
C ASN A 260 -29.64 18.89 -22.53
N ASP A 261 -28.96 19.50 -23.51
CA ASP A 261 -28.79 18.88 -24.82
C ASP A 261 -27.67 17.84 -24.71
N VAL A 262 -28.08 16.61 -24.40
CA VAL A 262 -27.19 15.46 -24.22
C VAL A 262 -26.31 15.25 -25.46
N THR A 263 -26.83 15.47 -26.67
CA THR A 263 -26.04 15.30 -27.90
C THR A 263 -24.95 16.36 -28.02
N ALA A 264 -25.26 17.61 -27.67
CA ALA A 264 -24.27 18.68 -27.64
C ALA A 264 -23.18 18.44 -26.58
N LEU A 265 -23.56 17.94 -25.40
CA LEU A 265 -22.63 17.59 -24.32
C LEU A 265 -21.69 16.45 -24.73
N PHE A 266 -22.21 15.38 -25.35
CA PHE A 266 -21.37 14.34 -25.94
C PHE A 266 -20.47 14.89 -27.06
N GLY A 267 -20.94 15.88 -27.81
CA GLY A 267 -20.12 16.59 -28.80
C GLY A 267 -18.92 17.31 -28.18
N LEU A 268 -19.13 18.02 -27.06
CA LEU A 268 -18.05 18.68 -26.33
C LEU A 268 -17.07 17.67 -25.71
N MET A 269 -17.57 16.58 -25.11
CA MET A 269 -16.71 15.51 -24.59
C MET A 269 -15.89 14.86 -25.71
N ALA A 270 -16.51 14.53 -26.85
CA ALA A 270 -15.84 13.97 -28.01
C ALA A 270 -14.76 14.92 -28.55
N GLN A 271 -15.05 16.22 -28.58
CA GLN A 271 -14.09 17.23 -28.99
C GLN A 271 -12.88 17.31 -28.05
N LEU A 272 -13.09 17.41 -26.74
CA LEU A 272 -12.00 17.44 -25.75
C LEU A 272 -11.18 16.14 -25.78
N ASN A 273 -11.85 15.00 -25.92
CA ASN A 273 -11.19 13.71 -25.99
C ASN A 273 -10.34 13.56 -27.27
N LYS A 274 -10.86 14.04 -28.41
CA LYS A 274 -10.12 14.10 -29.68
C LYS A 274 -8.94 15.06 -29.65
N GLU A 275 -9.09 16.22 -29.01
CA GLU A 275 -8.01 17.20 -28.83
C GLU A 275 -6.87 16.62 -27.99
N LYS A 276 -7.20 15.92 -26.90
CA LYS A 276 -6.22 15.13 -26.15
C LYS A 276 -5.50 14.15 -27.09
N ARG A 277 -6.19 13.33 -27.88
CA ARG A 277 -5.54 12.37 -28.81
C ARG A 277 -4.69 13.02 -29.92
N HIS A 278 -5.13 14.14 -30.51
CA HIS A 278 -4.38 14.81 -31.58
C HIS A 278 -3.13 15.54 -31.10
N GLN A 279 -3.12 16.06 -29.87
CA GLN A 279 -1.91 16.57 -29.23
C GLN A 279 -0.85 15.46 -29.08
N HIS A 280 -1.27 14.20 -28.90
CA HIS A 280 -0.35 13.06 -28.85
C HIS A 280 0.13 12.66 -30.27
N GLN A 281 -0.77 12.56 -31.26
CA GLN A 281 -0.43 12.19 -32.65
C GLN A 281 0.45 13.20 -33.41
N THR A 282 0.23 14.51 -33.26
CA THR A 282 1.05 15.54 -33.96
C THR A 282 2.49 15.60 -33.45
N GLN A 283 2.77 15.02 -32.28
CA GLN A 283 4.11 14.85 -31.73
C GLN A 283 4.81 13.61 -32.29
N GLU A 284 4.08 12.53 -32.57
CA GLU A 284 4.58 11.34 -33.26
C GLU A 284 4.89 11.60 -34.76
N ASP A 285 4.05 12.36 -35.49
CA ASP A 285 4.25 12.60 -36.93
C ASP A 285 5.51 13.44 -37.27
N ARG A 286 5.95 14.32 -36.36
CA ARG A 286 7.24 15.03 -36.49
C ARG A 286 8.45 14.09 -36.40
N TRP A 287 8.27 12.93 -35.79
CA TRP A 287 9.31 11.92 -35.61
C TRP A 287 9.52 11.12 -36.91
N TYR A 288 8.46 10.77 -37.64
CA TYR A 288 8.53 9.97 -38.87
C TYR A 288 9.14 10.68 -40.09
N LEU A 289 9.16 12.02 -40.13
CA LEU A 289 9.69 12.79 -41.27
C LEU A 289 11.21 13.05 -41.21
N THR A 290 11.90 12.72 -40.11
CA THR A 290 13.33 13.04 -39.93
C THR A 290 14.28 11.84 -39.98
N GLN A 291 13.80 10.60 -40.04
CA GLN A 291 14.65 9.40 -40.24
C GLN A 291 13.94 8.41 -41.18
N GLY A 292 14.51 8.17 -42.35
CA GLY A 292 13.91 7.35 -43.40
C GLY A 292 13.99 5.84 -43.16
N GLN A 293 12.88 5.18 -43.51
CA GLN A 293 12.64 3.76 -43.85
C GLN A 293 12.22 2.78 -42.73
N PRO A 294 11.29 1.83 -43.02
CA PRO A 294 10.51 1.10 -42.02
C PRO A 294 11.19 -0.16 -41.45
N PHE A 295 10.67 -0.59 -40.30
CA PHE A 295 11.13 -1.67 -39.43
C PHE A 295 10.70 -3.06 -39.92
N GLU A 296 11.35 -3.60 -40.95
CA GLU A 296 11.26 -5.05 -41.26
C GLU A 296 12.55 -5.51 -41.93
N GLN A 297 13.62 -5.82 -41.16
CA GLN A 297 14.71 -6.74 -41.59
C GLN A 297 15.89 -6.98 -40.62
N ARG A 298 15.85 -6.59 -39.34
CA ARG A 298 17.09 -6.61 -38.51
C ARG A 298 17.30 -7.71 -37.47
N HIS A 299 16.44 -8.71 -37.29
CA HIS A 299 16.72 -9.73 -36.26
C HIS A 299 16.49 -11.18 -36.70
N VAL A 300 17.27 -11.61 -37.70
CA VAL A 300 17.61 -13.02 -37.91
C VAL A 300 19.11 -13.09 -38.18
N ASP A 301 19.93 -12.96 -37.12
CA ASP A 301 21.36 -13.35 -37.04
C ASP A 301 22.03 -12.74 -35.79
N MET A 302 21.63 -13.15 -34.58
CA MET A 302 22.45 -12.97 -33.36
C MET A 302 22.00 -13.87 -32.20
N MET A 303 21.63 -15.11 -32.51
CA MET A 303 21.48 -16.18 -31.52
C MET A 303 22.84 -16.88 -31.36
N TYR A 304 23.30 -17.04 -30.11
CA TYR A 304 24.55 -17.67 -29.65
C TYR A 304 25.86 -16.85 -29.81
N VAL A 305 26.11 -15.98 -28.83
CA VAL A 305 27.32 -15.89 -27.97
C VAL A 305 27.10 -14.62 -27.13
N ALA A 306 26.77 -14.76 -25.85
CA ALA A 306 26.68 -13.63 -24.92
C ALA A 306 28.09 -13.29 -24.39
N PRO A 307 28.64 -12.08 -24.61
CA PRO A 307 29.78 -11.60 -23.85
C PRO A 307 29.28 -11.06 -22.51
N GLN A 308 29.85 -11.57 -21.41
CA GLN A 308 29.69 -10.98 -20.07
C GLN A 308 30.08 -9.50 -20.11
N ARG A 309 29.15 -8.59 -19.81
CA ARG A 309 29.47 -7.21 -19.43
C ARG A 309 29.29 -7.07 -17.93
N GLN A 310 30.42 -6.86 -17.23
CA GLN A 310 30.49 -6.46 -15.83
C GLN A 310 29.97 -5.01 -15.69
N SER A 311 29.01 -4.80 -14.80
CA SER A 311 28.65 -3.47 -14.27
C SER A 311 29.77 -2.96 -13.35
N PRO A 312 30.03 -1.63 -13.26
CA PRO A 312 31.03 -1.12 -12.32
C PRO A 312 30.58 -1.42 -10.88
N GLY A 313 31.38 -2.21 -10.17
CA GLY A 313 31.06 -2.74 -8.84
C GLY A 313 31.01 -1.68 -7.74
N LEU A 314 30.01 -1.79 -6.88
CA LEU A 314 29.92 -1.08 -5.61
C LEU A 314 31.03 -1.59 -4.67
N ASP A 315 31.92 -0.72 -4.18
CA ASP A 315 32.94 -1.08 -3.19
C ASP A 315 32.32 -1.09 -1.78
N LEU A 316 32.14 -2.27 -1.19
CA LEU A 316 31.57 -2.43 0.17
C LEU A 316 32.56 -2.08 1.30
N GLN A 317 33.80 -1.68 0.97
CA GLN A 317 34.86 -1.34 1.91
C GLN A 317 35.14 -2.45 2.94
N LEU A 318 35.02 -3.71 2.53
CA LEU A 318 35.24 -4.87 3.41
C LEU A 318 36.70 -5.33 3.46
N SER A 319 37.58 -4.75 2.66
CA SER A 319 39.02 -5.04 2.55
C SER A 319 39.81 -5.06 3.87
N HIS A 320 39.28 -4.43 4.92
CA HIS A 320 39.90 -4.35 6.25
C HIS A 320 39.07 -5.03 7.35
N ARG A 321 38.09 -5.85 6.98
CA ARG A 321 37.16 -6.50 7.90
C ARG A 321 37.37 -8.00 7.91
N THR A 322 37.29 -8.59 9.11
CA THR A 322 37.29 -10.05 9.26
C THR A 322 35.88 -10.58 9.47
N ALA A 323 35.47 -11.56 8.68
CA ALA A 323 34.14 -12.17 8.74
C ALA A 323 34.22 -13.65 9.14
N LEU A 324 33.48 -14.06 10.16
CA LEU A 324 33.24 -15.47 10.48
C LEU A 324 31.88 -15.89 9.92
N VAL A 325 31.88 -16.84 8.98
CA VAL A 325 30.65 -17.41 8.42
C VAL A 325 30.50 -18.85 8.89
N THR A 326 29.57 -19.10 9.81
CA THR A 326 29.38 -20.45 10.38
C THR A 326 28.78 -21.42 9.36
N GLY A 327 29.27 -22.66 9.36
CA GLY A 327 28.82 -23.69 8.40
C GLY A 327 29.11 -23.37 6.94
N SER A 328 30.12 -22.53 6.66
CA SER A 328 30.49 -22.11 5.30
C SER A 328 31.31 -23.13 4.52
N HIS A 329 31.59 -24.31 5.08
CA HIS A 329 32.13 -25.43 4.32
C HIS A 329 31.19 -25.98 3.23
N ARG A 330 29.91 -25.55 3.20
CA ARG A 330 28.93 -26.00 2.20
C ARG A 330 27.76 -25.04 2.02
N GLY A 331 27.02 -25.22 0.93
CA GLY A 331 25.70 -24.62 0.69
C GLY A 331 25.70 -23.09 0.76
N THR A 332 24.64 -22.51 1.34
CA THR A 332 24.47 -21.05 1.46
C THR A 332 25.64 -20.37 2.17
N GLY A 333 26.25 -21.03 3.15
CA GLY A 333 27.40 -20.48 3.86
C GLY A 333 28.64 -20.33 2.97
N ALA A 334 28.87 -21.27 2.05
CA ALA A 334 29.99 -21.19 1.10
C ALA A 334 29.81 -20.02 0.12
N ILE A 335 28.58 -19.80 -0.35
CA ILE A 335 28.25 -18.69 -1.27
C ILE A 335 28.39 -17.34 -0.55
N ILE A 336 27.94 -17.23 0.71
CA ILE A 336 28.16 -16.02 1.52
C ILE A 336 29.66 -15.78 1.73
N ALA A 337 30.44 -16.83 2.01
CA ALA A 337 31.89 -16.72 2.14
C ALA A 337 32.55 -16.26 0.84
N GLN A 338 32.12 -16.79 -0.31
CA GLN A 338 32.59 -16.38 -1.63
C GLN A 338 32.30 -14.90 -1.91
N ALA A 339 31.07 -14.44 -1.63
CA ALA A 339 30.69 -13.05 -1.80
C ALA A 339 31.54 -12.12 -0.93
N LEU A 340 31.75 -12.46 0.34
CA LEU A 340 32.59 -11.67 1.24
C LEU A 340 34.07 -11.66 0.83
N LEU A 341 34.59 -12.77 0.29
CA LEU A 341 35.95 -12.82 -0.27
C LEU A 341 36.08 -11.94 -1.52
N ALA A 342 35.08 -11.93 -2.40
CA ALA A 342 35.05 -11.09 -3.59
C ALA A 342 35.09 -9.59 -3.26
N GLU A 343 34.54 -9.21 -2.10
CA GLU A 343 34.52 -7.85 -1.55
C GLU A 343 35.78 -7.51 -0.73
N GLY A 344 36.78 -8.39 -0.74
CA GLY A 344 38.07 -8.19 -0.09
C GLY A 344 38.11 -8.50 1.41
N ALA A 345 37.03 -9.01 2.01
CA ALA A 345 37.03 -9.35 3.43
C ALA A 345 37.99 -10.52 3.73
N THR A 346 38.59 -10.50 4.92
CA THR A 346 39.26 -11.71 5.46
C THR A 346 38.18 -12.65 5.99
N VAL A 347 37.92 -13.77 5.30
CA VAL A 347 36.84 -14.69 5.67
C VAL A 347 37.37 -15.92 6.40
N LEU A 348 36.88 -16.16 7.62
CA LEU A 348 37.04 -17.40 8.37
C LEU A 348 35.96 -18.39 7.92
N VAL A 349 36.39 -19.42 7.18
CA VAL A 349 35.53 -20.46 6.59
C VAL A 349 35.40 -21.62 7.58
N HIS A 350 34.17 -21.94 7.99
CA HIS A 350 33.89 -22.78 9.14
C HIS A 350 33.38 -24.18 8.78
N GLY A 351 34.08 -25.19 9.29
CA GLY A 351 33.69 -26.60 9.36
C GLY A 351 33.35 -27.01 10.80
N LEU A 352 32.45 -27.98 10.96
CA LEU A 352 32.21 -28.59 12.28
C LEU A 352 33.30 -29.60 12.62
N GLU A 353 33.81 -30.30 11.60
CA GLU A 353 34.77 -31.39 11.72
C GLU A 353 36.07 -31.07 10.97
N PRO A 354 37.22 -31.59 11.42
CA PRO A 354 38.49 -31.41 10.72
C PRO A 354 38.44 -31.84 9.27
N GLY A 355 38.98 -31.03 8.36
CA GLY A 355 39.02 -31.30 6.92
C GLY A 355 37.89 -30.67 6.13
N GLN A 356 36.75 -30.34 6.75
CA GLN A 356 35.61 -29.72 6.06
C GLN A 356 35.95 -28.30 5.57
N ALA A 357 36.53 -27.48 6.45
CA ALA A 357 36.85 -26.09 6.15
C ALA A 357 37.99 -25.98 5.13
N GLU A 358 39.00 -26.85 5.23
CA GLU A 358 40.17 -26.88 4.36
C GLU A 358 39.80 -27.22 2.91
N ALA A 359 38.90 -28.19 2.73
CA ALA A 359 38.34 -28.51 1.42
C ALA A 359 37.61 -27.32 0.82
N ALA A 360 36.75 -26.65 1.60
CA ALA A 360 36.00 -25.49 1.14
C ALA A 360 36.87 -24.27 0.81
N VAL A 361 37.91 -23.99 1.60
CA VAL A 361 38.89 -22.93 1.29
C VAL A 361 39.61 -23.21 -0.04
N THR A 362 39.95 -24.48 -0.29
CA THR A 362 40.56 -24.90 -1.56
C THR A 362 39.62 -24.66 -2.73
N GLU A 363 38.33 -24.99 -2.58
CA GLU A 363 37.30 -24.78 -3.61
C GLU A 363 36.99 -23.29 -3.85
N LEU A 364 36.91 -22.49 -2.78
CA LEU A 364 36.66 -21.05 -2.84
C LEU A 364 37.85 -20.25 -3.38
N GLY A 365 39.06 -20.82 -3.37
CA GLY A 365 40.29 -20.14 -3.76
C GLY A 365 40.75 -19.07 -2.76
N GLY A 366 40.24 -19.08 -1.53
CA GLY A 366 40.54 -18.08 -0.51
C GLY A 366 39.84 -18.32 0.82
N GLY A 367 40.22 -17.53 1.83
CA GLY A 367 39.73 -17.63 3.21
C GLY A 367 40.65 -18.44 4.12
N ILE A 368 40.31 -18.47 5.41
CA ILE A 368 41.06 -19.14 6.47
C ILE A 368 40.20 -20.25 7.03
N ALA A 369 40.67 -21.49 6.92
CA ALA A 369 39.94 -22.66 7.40
C ALA A 369 39.93 -22.67 8.93
N VAL A 370 38.74 -22.77 9.52
CA VAL A 370 38.53 -22.84 10.96
C VAL A 370 37.57 -23.97 11.29
N THR A 371 37.88 -24.74 12.33
CA THR A 371 37.13 -25.94 12.70
C THR A 371 36.67 -25.86 14.14
N GLY A 372 35.40 -26.17 14.39
CA GLY A 372 34.89 -26.42 15.73
C GLY A 372 33.39 -26.70 15.76
N ASP A 373 32.98 -27.61 16.63
CA ASP A 373 31.56 -27.93 16.79
C ASP A 373 30.83 -26.88 17.64
N ILE A 374 30.26 -25.87 16.97
CA ILE A 374 29.51 -24.79 17.61
C ILE A 374 28.16 -25.23 18.22
N THR A 375 27.76 -26.49 18.06
CA THR A 375 26.56 -27.03 18.74
C THR A 375 26.81 -27.37 20.20
N THR A 376 28.09 -27.38 20.63
CA THR A 376 28.51 -27.61 22.01
C THR A 376 29.31 -26.42 22.55
N ASP A 377 29.31 -26.24 23.88
CA ASP A 377 30.13 -25.21 24.52
C ASP A 377 31.63 -25.50 24.35
N ALA A 378 32.04 -26.77 24.42
CA ALA A 378 33.43 -27.18 24.26
C ALA A 378 33.95 -26.93 22.84
N GLY A 379 33.18 -27.30 21.81
CA GLY A 379 33.55 -27.06 20.42
C GLY A 379 33.55 -25.58 20.06
N THR A 380 32.62 -24.79 20.61
CA THR A 380 32.63 -23.33 20.46
C THR A 380 33.87 -22.70 21.11
N ALA A 381 34.26 -23.15 22.30
CA ALA A 381 35.48 -22.67 22.97
C ALA A 381 36.75 -23.03 22.19
N ALA A 382 36.80 -24.23 21.61
CA ALA A 382 37.91 -24.65 20.75
C ALA A 382 38.02 -23.79 19.48
N LEU A 383 36.89 -23.52 18.81
CA LEU A 383 36.85 -22.60 17.66
C LEU A 383 37.38 -21.21 18.04
N ILE A 384 36.87 -20.65 19.14
CA ILE A 384 37.27 -19.34 19.64
C ILE A 384 38.78 -19.27 19.91
N ALA A 385 39.33 -20.30 20.56
CA ALA A 385 40.76 -20.37 20.83
C ALA A 385 41.58 -20.45 19.54
N ALA A 386 41.09 -21.20 18.54
CA ALA A 386 41.76 -21.34 17.24
C ALA A 386 41.78 -20.05 16.43
N ILE A 387 40.86 -19.11 16.70
CA ILE A 387 40.75 -17.83 15.96
C ILE A 387 41.05 -16.61 16.81
N ALA A 388 41.70 -16.78 17.97
CA ALA A 388 41.94 -15.70 18.93
C ALA A 388 42.76 -14.54 18.33
N ASP A 389 43.60 -14.81 17.33
CA ASP A 389 44.41 -13.80 16.64
C ASP A 389 43.63 -13.00 15.58
N TYR A 390 42.38 -13.36 15.31
CA TYR A 390 41.54 -12.73 14.29
C TYR A 390 40.44 -11.84 14.91
N PRO A 391 40.42 -10.54 14.61
CA PRO A 391 39.40 -9.63 15.14
C PRO A 391 38.09 -9.79 14.35
N VAL A 392 37.19 -10.66 14.80
CA VAL A 392 35.89 -10.86 14.11
C VAL A 392 35.06 -9.57 14.15
N ASP A 393 34.85 -8.98 12.98
CA ASP A 393 34.08 -7.75 12.76
C ASP A 393 32.67 -8.07 12.28
N ILE A 394 32.55 -9.11 11.46
CA ILE A 394 31.30 -9.58 10.87
C ILE A 394 31.08 -11.03 11.33
N LEU A 395 29.96 -11.29 11.99
CA LEU A 395 29.53 -12.63 12.39
C LEU A 395 28.29 -13.01 11.59
N VAL A 396 28.42 -14.01 10.71
CA VAL A 396 27.29 -14.61 10.00
C VAL A 396 26.96 -15.96 10.63
N ASN A 397 25.88 -15.98 11.41
CA ASN A 397 25.29 -17.19 11.99
C ASN A 397 24.42 -17.89 10.94
N ASN A 398 25.08 -18.53 9.98
CA ASN A 398 24.47 -19.30 8.90
C ASN A 398 24.16 -20.76 9.27
N TYR A 399 24.95 -21.37 10.16
CA TYR A 399 24.75 -22.78 10.49
C TYR A 399 23.37 -23.06 11.11
N GLY A 400 22.71 -24.10 10.60
CA GLY A 400 21.43 -24.60 11.08
C GLY A 400 21.03 -25.85 10.30
N THR A 401 20.11 -26.63 10.86
CA THR A 401 19.61 -27.88 10.25
C THR A 401 18.11 -27.98 10.39
N ALA A 402 17.45 -28.38 9.30
CA ALA A 402 16.01 -28.59 9.23
C ALA A 402 15.72 -30.10 9.28
N GLU A 403 15.87 -30.68 10.47
CA GLU A 403 15.66 -32.12 10.66
C GLU A 403 14.16 -32.46 10.56
N PRO A 404 13.77 -33.48 9.76
CA PRO A 404 12.38 -33.88 9.62
C PRO A 404 11.78 -34.33 10.95
N GLY A 405 10.54 -33.93 11.26
CA GLY A 405 9.89 -34.29 12.52
C GLY A 405 8.37 -34.22 12.46
N THR A 406 7.69 -34.85 13.41
CA THR A 406 6.24 -34.63 13.57
C THR A 406 5.93 -34.50 15.04
N TRP A 407 4.83 -33.84 15.37
CA TRP A 407 4.42 -33.65 16.77
C TRP A 407 4.37 -34.94 17.59
N LEU A 408 4.09 -36.08 16.94
CA LEU A 408 3.99 -37.38 17.62
C LEU A 408 5.28 -38.20 17.60
N LYS A 409 6.24 -37.88 16.72
CA LYS A 409 7.48 -38.63 16.57
C LYS A 409 8.70 -37.91 17.13
N SER A 410 8.64 -36.59 17.28
CA SER A 410 9.74 -35.80 17.83
C SER A 410 9.64 -35.76 19.34
N ASP A 411 10.63 -36.32 20.03
CA ASP A 411 10.69 -36.31 21.49
C ASP A 411 11.39 -35.04 22.02
N SER A 412 11.50 -34.87 23.34
CA SER A 412 12.13 -33.66 23.90
C SER A 412 13.59 -33.50 23.51
N ASP A 413 14.32 -34.58 23.27
CA ASP A 413 15.74 -34.53 22.89
C ASP A 413 15.90 -34.00 21.47
N ASP A 414 14.98 -34.34 20.56
CA ASP A 414 14.92 -33.74 19.22
C ASP A 414 14.72 -32.22 19.27
N TRP A 415 13.85 -31.73 20.17
CA TRP A 415 13.59 -30.30 20.33
C TRP A 415 14.79 -29.57 20.94
N ILE A 416 15.44 -30.19 21.94
CA ILE A 416 16.68 -29.67 22.52
C ILE A 416 17.77 -29.60 21.45
N SER A 417 17.95 -30.66 20.68
CA SER A 417 18.89 -30.74 19.55
C SER A 417 18.64 -29.64 18.52
N ALA A 418 17.38 -29.43 18.11
CA ALA A 418 17.00 -28.37 17.20
C ALA A 418 17.37 -26.98 17.75
N TYR A 419 17.18 -26.75 19.06
CA TYR A 419 17.53 -25.50 19.73
C TYR A 419 19.05 -25.32 19.85
N GLN A 420 19.80 -26.40 20.13
CA GLN A 420 21.27 -26.39 20.14
C GLN A 420 21.84 -25.97 18.79
N LYS A 421 21.33 -26.57 17.71
CA LYS A 421 21.82 -26.35 16.35
C LYS A 421 21.43 -25.00 15.77
N ASN A 422 20.20 -24.53 16.03
CA ASN A 422 19.63 -23.36 15.34
C ASN A 422 19.58 -22.07 16.17
N VAL A 423 19.75 -22.15 17.50
CA VAL A 423 19.68 -20.98 18.41
C VAL A 423 20.95 -20.83 19.22
N LEU A 424 21.32 -21.86 19.99
CA LEU A 424 22.44 -21.76 20.93
C LEU A 424 23.79 -21.70 20.22
N SER A 425 23.92 -22.32 19.05
CA SER A 425 25.10 -22.15 18.18
C SER A 425 25.40 -20.67 17.88
N ALA A 426 24.38 -19.89 17.52
CA ALA A 426 24.50 -18.45 17.29
C ALA A 426 24.72 -17.68 18.59
N GLN A 427 23.95 -18.01 19.64
CA GLN A 427 24.00 -17.32 20.93
C GLN A 427 25.39 -17.42 21.58
N ARG A 428 26.06 -18.58 21.52
CA ARG A 428 27.38 -18.79 22.11
C ARG A 428 28.45 -17.91 21.46
N LEU A 429 28.43 -17.81 20.14
CA LEU A 429 29.35 -16.96 19.38
C LEU A 429 29.06 -15.47 19.63
N ILE A 430 27.79 -15.08 19.63
CA ILE A 430 27.37 -13.71 19.98
C ILE A 430 27.90 -13.34 21.37
N ARG A 431 27.67 -14.19 22.39
CA ARG A 431 28.13 -13.95 23.75
C ARG A 431 29.64 -13.69 23.83
N HIS A 432 30.41 -14.36 22.97
CA HIS A 432 31.86 -14.19 22.94
C HIS A 432 32.30 -12.93 22.18
N PHE A 433 31.78 -12.67 20.97
CA PHE A 433 32.26 -11.55 20.13
C PHE A 433 31.64 -10.20 20.47
N LEU A 434 30.45 -10.17 21.07
CA LEU A 434 29.72 -8.94 21.34
C LEU A 434 30.50 -7.93 22.20
N PRO A 435 31.19 -8.32 23.30
CA PRO A 435 31.99 -7.37 24.09
C PRO A 435 33.10 -6.70 23.27
N ALA A 436 33.83 -7.45 22.44
CA ALA A 436 34.91 -6.92 21.62
C ALA A 436 34.40 -6.03 20.47
N MET A 437 33.24 -6.36 19.88
CA MET A 437 32.55 -5.47 18.93
C MET A 437 32.08 -4.18 19.61
N SER A 438 31.61 -4.27 20.86
CA SER A 438 31.13 -3.12 21.63
C SER A 438 32.27 -2.19 22.02
N ALA A 439 33.41 -2.74 22.44
CA ALA A 439 34.61 -1.97 22.77
C ALA A 439 35.16 -1.16 21.57
N ARG A 440 34.98 -1.67 20.35
CA ARG A 440 35.38 -1.01 19.10
C ARG A 440 34.29 -0.13 18.48
N ASP A 441 33.11 -0.11 19.10
CA ASP A 441 31.89 0.49 18.56
C ASP A 441 31.60 0.11 17.10
N TRP A 442 31.91 -1.13 16.72
CA TRP A 442 31.69 -1.62 15.35
C TRP A 442 31.47 -3.13 15.35
N GLY A 443 30.42 -3.57 14.67
CA GLY A 443 30.13 -4.98 14.47
C GLY A 443 28.94 -5.20 13.56
N ARG A 444 28.94 -6.31 12.83
CA ARG A 444 27.78 -6.77 12.05
C ARG A 444 27.48 -8.20 12.44
N ILE A 445 26.29 -8.44 12.98
CA ILE A 445 25.81 -9.78 13.31
C ILE A 445 24.62 -10.07 12.40
N ILE A 446 24.73 -11.11 11.57
CA ILE A 446 23.70 -11.55 10.64
C ILE A 446 23.30 -12.98 11.01
N ASN A 447 22.04 -13.17 11.36
CA ASN A 447 21.47 -14.49 11.63
C ASN A 447 20.70 -14.98 10.39
N LEU A 448 20.89 -16.24 9.99
CA LEU A 448 20.10 -16.85 8.91
C LEU A 448 18.84 -17.49 9.52
N GLY A 449 17.70 -16.88 9.25
CA GLY A 449 16.36 -17.30 9.63
C GLY A 449 15.69 -18.19 8.57
N THR A 450 14.35 -18.13 8.55
CA THR A 450 13.50 -18.79 7.55
C THR A 450 12.15 -18.08 7.54
N VAL A 451 11.46 -18.04 6.39
CA VAL A 451 10.03 -17.63 6.36
C VAL A 451 9.16 -18.45 7.31
N GLY A 452 9.61 -19.65 7.68
CA GLY A 452 8.99 -20.49 8.69
C GLY A 452 8.90 -19.88 10.09
N SER A 453 9.66 -18.83 10.40
CA SER A 453 9.55 -18.11 11.67
C SER A 453 8.24 -17.34 11.78
N SER A 454 7.61 -16.96 10.66
CA SER A 454 6.29 -16.33 10.61
C SER A 454 5.21 -17.21 9.97
N ARG A 455 5.59 -18.17 9.13
CA ARG A 455 4.71 -19.12 8.43
C ARG A 455 5.22 -20.56 8.56
N PRO A 456 5.13 -21.18 9.75
CA PRO A 456 5.67 -22.52 9.99
C PRO A 456 4.88 -23.60 9.22
N ASN A 457 5.55 -24.70 8.85
CA ASN A 457 4.90 -25.87 8.27
C ASN A 457 4.60 -26.95 9.35
N SER A 458 3.81 -27.96 8.99
CA SER A 458 3.36 -29.02 9.91
C SER A 458 4.34 -30.18 10.14
N ARG A 459 5.51 -30.19 9.49
CA ARG A 459 6.42 -31.34 9.35
C ARG A 459 7.82 -31.14 9.97
N MET A 460 8.06 -30.04 10.69
CA MET A 460 9.33 -29.79 11.41
C MET A 460 9.12 -28.88 12.64
N PRO A 461 8.31 -29.29 13.64
CA PRO A 461 7.86 -28.39 14.70
C PRO A 461 9.01 -27.86 15.57
N GLY A 462 9.98 -28.70 15.95
CA GLY A 462 11.15 -28.28 16.74
C GLY A 462 12.05 -27.28 15.99
N TYR A 463 12.26 -27.48 14.68
CA TYR A 463 13.01 -26.55 13.83
C TYR A 463 12.34 -25.17 13.75
N TYR A 464 11.03 -25.12 13.45
CA TYR A 464 10.32 -23.85 13.34
C TYR A 464 10.23 -23.11 14.68
N ALA A 465 10.02 -23.84 15.78
CA ALA A 465 10.08 -23.26 17.12
C ALA A 465 11.46 -22.64 17.39
N ALA A 466 12.55 -23.35 17.06
CA ALA A 466 13.91 -22.85 17.21
C ALA A 466 14.18 -21.63 16.31
N LYS A 467 13.78 -21.64 15.04
CA LYS A 467 13.95 -20.49 14.14
C LYS A 467 13.04 -19.30 14.50
N GLY A 468 11.89 -19.53 15.13
CA GLY A 468 11.08 -18.48 15.76
C GLY A 468 11.82 -17.85 16.95
N ALA A 469 12.46 -18.67 17.79
CA ALA A 469 13.28 -18.18 18.90
C ALA A 469 14.50 -17.39 18.42
N LEU A 470 15.18 -17.84 17.35
CA LEU A 470 16.31 -17.10 16.73
C LEU A 470 15.88 -15.71 16.24
N ALA A 471 14.69 -15.60 15.63
CA ALA A 471 14.14 -14.31 15.20
C ALA A 471 13.90 -13.38 16.40
N ASN A 472 13.29 -13.88 17.47
CA ASN A 472 13.04 -13.09 18.68
C ASN A 472 14.35 -12.69 19.39
N MET A 473 15.31 -13.61 19.47
CA MET A 473 16.66 -13.35 20.01
C MET A 473 17.37 -12.22 19.24
N THR A 474 17.22 -12.19 17.91
CA THR A 474 17.79 -11.13 17.06
C THR A 474 17.21 -9.76 17.44
N VAL A 475 15.88 -9.67 17.61
CA VAL A 475 15.21 -8.40 17.99
C VAL A 475 15.61 -7.96 19.39
N GLY A 476 15.69 -8.88 20.35
CA GLY A 476 16.14 -8.59 21.71
C GLY A 476 17.56 -8.04 21.73
N LEU A 477 18.49 -8.70 21.04
CA LEU A 477 19.88 -8.25 20.96
C LEU A 477 20.02 -6.92 20.23
N ALA A 478 19.28 -6.68 19.14
CA ALA A 478 19.31 -5.40 18.43
C ALA A 478 18.90 -4.22 19.32
N LYS A 479 17.97 -4.45 20.26
CA LYS A 479 17.56 -3.45 21.27
C LYS A 479 18.63 -3.25 22.34
N GLU A 480 19.29 -4.31 22.80
CA GLU A 480 20.38 -4.23 23.78
C GLU A 480 21.54 -3.37 23.28
N VAL A 481 21.93 -3.55 22.01
CA VAL A 481 23.05 -2.79 21.40
C VAL A 481 22.61 -1.43 20.84
N ALA A 482 21.37 -1.00 21.06
CA ALA A 482 20.81 0.20 20.44
C ALA A 482 21.55 1.46 20.91
N GLY A 483 22.22 2.13 19.96
CA GLY A 483 23.06 3.30 20.26
C GLY A 483 24.55 3.07 20.15
N THR A 484 24.97 1.82 20.02
CA THR A 484 26.32 1.47 19.60
C THR A 484 26.41 1.47 18.06
N GLY A 485 27.62 1.33 17.52
CA GLY A 485 27.95 1.10 16.12
C GLY A 485 27.75 -0.36 15.65
N ILE A 486 27.32 -1.27 16.54
CA ILE A 486 26.94 -2.65 16.20
C ILE A 486 25.56 -2.71 15.53
N ARG A 487 25.40 -3.50 14.45
CA ARG A 487 24.09 -3.84 13.88
C ARG A 487 23.85 -5.34 14.02
N VAL A 488 22.60 -5.72 14.32
CA VAL A 488 22.15 -7.11 14.38
C VAL A 488 20.92 -7.26 13.50
N ASN A 489 20.96 -8.17 12.54
CA ASN A 489 19.88 -8.41 11.60
C ASN A 489 19.64 -9.92 11.40
N ILE A 490 18.45 -10.25 10.90
CA ILE A 490 18.09 -11.60 10.47
C ILE A 490 17.69 -11.57 8.99
N VAL A 491 18.19 -12.52 8.21
CA VAL A 491 17.80 -12.74 6.82
C VAL A 491 16.98 -14.02 6.80
N SER A 492 15.74 -13.98 6.32
CA SER A 492 14.81 -15.12 6.38
C SER A 492 14.42 -15.58 4.98
N PRO A 493 15.22 -16.46 4.34
CA PRO A 493 14.91 -16.93 3.00
C PRO A 493 13.59 -17.70 2.95
N GLY A 494 12.94 -17.60 1.78
CA GLY A 494 11.83 -18.46 1.37
C GLY A 494 12.32 -19.86 0.97
N LEU A 495 11.59 -20.53 0.07
CA LEU A 495 12.07 -21.76 -0.53
C LEU A 495 13.28 -21.44 -1.43
N ILE A 496 14.41 -22.08 -1.18
CA ILE A 496 15.66 -21.92 -1.93
C ILE A 496 15.91 -23.18 -2.73
N LEU A 497 16.23 -23.03 -4.01
CA LEU A 497 16.58 -24.14 -4.86
C LEU A 497 17.95 -24.64 -4.44
N THR A 498 17.96 -25.85 -3.91
CA THR A 498 19.15 -26.58 -3.49
C THR A 498 19.12 -27.94 -4.17
N PRO A 499 20.27 -28.61 -4.43
CA PRO A 499 20.26 -29.96 -5.00
C PRO A 499 19.35 -30.93 -4.21
N GLU A 500 19.29 -30.76 -2.89
CA GLU A 500 18.45 -31.57 -2.01
C GLU A 500 16.95 -31.24 -2.17
N VAL A 501 16.59 -29.96 -2.24
CA VAL A 501 15.22 -29.49 -2.49
C VAL A 501 14.76 -29.89 -3.90
N GLU A 502 15.62 -29.71 -4.90
CA GLU A 502 15.40 -30.12 -6.28
C GLU A 502 15.12 -31.62 -6.36
N ALA A 503 16.00 -32.46 -5.79
CA ALA A 503 15.81 -33.90 -5.74
C ALA A 503 14.51 -34.31 -5.03
N ALA A 504 14.17 -33.67 -3.90
CA ALA A 504 12.96 -33.95 -3.15
C ALA A 504 11.68 -33.62 -3.94
N TYR A 505 11.68 -32.49 -4.67
CA TYR A 505 10.55 -32.08 -5.48
C TYR A 505 10.48 -32.81 -6.82
N LEU A 506 11.59 -33.20 -7.44
CA LEU A 506 11.58 -34.11 -8.59
C LEU A 506 10.99 -35.47 -8.21
N ALA A 507 11.34 -35.99 -7.03
CA ALA A 507 10.72 -37.21 -6.51
C ALA A 507 9.22 -37.03 -6.21
N LYS A 508 8.79 -35.83 -5.83
CA LYS A 508 7.36 -35.49 -5.69
C LYS A 508 6.69 -35.39 -7.06
N GLY A 509 7.28 -34.69 -8.03
CA GLY A 509 6.78 -34.56 -9.39
C GLY A 509 6.51 -35.90 -10.05
N ARG A 510 7.43 -36.86 -9.88
CA ARG A 510 7.24 -38.27 -10.31
C ARG A 510 6.02 -38.95 -9.68
N ARG A 511 5.76 -38.72 -8.40
CA ARG A 511 4.62 -39.32 -7.69
C ARG A 511 3.29 -38.68 -8.07
N GLU A 512 3.30 -37.37 -8.29
CA GLU A 512 2.10 -36.56 -8.54
C GLU A 512 1.79 -36.39 -10.05
N GLY A 513 2.66 -36.91 -10.93
CA GLY A 513 2.49 -36.84 -12.38
C GLY A 513 2.82 -35.47 -13.00
N TRP A 514 3.66 -34.66 -12.34
CA TRP A 514 4.03 -33.31 -12.81
C TRP A 514 5.16 -33.29 -13.85
N GLY A 515 5.93 -34.38 -13.96
CA GLY A 515 7.09 -34.49 -14.83
C GLY A 515 8.32 -35.05 -14.13
N ASP A 516 9.39 -35.24 -14.92
CA ASP A 516 10.66 -35.83 -14.49
C ASP A 516 11.81 -34.81 -14.48
N THR A 517 11.61 -33.64 -15.07
CA THR A 517 12.60 -32.57 -15.17
C THR A 517 12.27 -31.41 -14.24
N TRP A 518 13.29 -30.62 -13.87
CA TRP A 518 13.08 -29.47 -13.00
C TRP A 518 12.22 -28.39 -13.65
N GLN A 519 12.35 -28.21 -14.98
CA GLN A 519 11.52 -27.28 -15.77
C GLN A 519 10.03 -27.62 -15.71
N GLU A 520 9.69 -28.91 -15.67
CA GLU A 520 8.31 -29.37 -15.52
C GLU A 520 7.82 -29.22 -14.08
N VAL A 521 8.66 -29.54 -13.09
CA VAL A 521 8.28 -29.57 -11.68
C VAL A 521 8.24 -28.19 -11.02
N GLU A 522 9.15 -27.27 -11.38
CA GLU A 522 9.29 -25.95 -10.73
C GLU A 522 8.01 -25.11 -10.77
N PRO A 523 7.28 -24.97 -11.90
CA PRO A 523 6.04 -24.19 -11.97
C PRO A 523 4.95 -24.71 -11.02
N HIS A 524 4.87 -26.04 -10.83
CA HIS A 524 3.94 -26.65 -9.89
C HIS A 524 4.33 -26.39 -8.44
N VAL A 525 5.63 -26.36 -8.14
CA VAL A 525 6.14 -26.07 -6.80
C VAL A 525 6.03 -24.57 -6.48
N ALA A 526 6.22 -23.70 -7.47
CA ALA A 526 6.22 -22.25 -7.33
C ALA A 526 4.87 -21.58 -7.61
N LYS A 527 3.80 -22.37 -7.77
CA LYS A 527 2.43 -21.88 -8.06
C LYS A 527 1.98 -20.76 -7.12
N ASP A 528 2.28 -20.91 -5.83
CA ASP A 528 1.87 -19.96 -4.77
C ASP A 528 3.02 -19.01 -4.37
N ILE A 529 4.14 -19.03 -5.10
CA ILE A 529 5.26 -18.10 -4.91
C ILE A 529 5.04 -16.92 -5.87
N PRO A 530 4.93 -15.67 -5.40
CA PRO A 530 4.65 -14.51 -6.25
C PRO A 530 5.60 -14.33 -7.44
N ILE A 531 6.90 -14.63 -7.26
CA ILE A 531 7.92 -14.59 -8.32
C ILE A 531 7.88 -15.82 -9.26
N ARG A 532 6.94 -16.75 -9.05
CA ARG A 532 6.66 -17.96 -9.86
C ARG A 532 7.85 -18.88 -10.15
N ARG A 533 8.93 -18.73 -9.37
CA ARG A 533 10.10 -19.61 -9.34
C ARG A 533 10.61 -19.73 -7.90
N ILE A 534 11.42 -20.75 -7.64
CA ILE A 534 12.09 -20.89 -6.35
C ILE A 534 13.30 -19.93 -6.32
N ALA A 535 13.57 -19.29 -5.17
CA ALA A 535 14.74 -18.42 -5.05
C ALA A 535 16.04 -19.22 -5.27
N ARG A 536 17.01 -18.66 -5.99
CA ARG A 536 18.32 -19.27 -6.20
C ARG A 536 19.24 -18.94 -5.02
N ARG A 537 20.32 -19.71 -4.84
CA ARG A 537 21.18 -19.55 -3.65
C ARG A 537 22.01 -18.27 -3.71
N GLU A 538 22.35 -17.84 -4.91
CA GLU A 538 23.15 -16.65 -5.24
C GLU A 538 22.43 -15.38 -4.78
N GLU A 539 21.11 -15.32 -4.93
CA GLU A 539 20.24 -14.20 -4.54
C GLU A 539 20.22 -13.94 -3.01
N ILE A 540 20.67 -14.91 -2.21
CA ILE A 540 20.69 -14.81 -0.74
C ILE A 540 22.01 -14.21 -0.25
N ALA A 541 23.11 -14.49 -0.94
CA ALA A 541 24.40 -13.90 -0.62
C ALA A 541 24.45 -12.40 -0.96
N GLU A 542 23.63 -11.96 -1.90
CA GLU A 542 23.43 -10.55 -2.25
C GLU A 542 22.56 -9.78 -1.22
N TYR A 543 21.96 -10.46 -0.22
CA TYR A 543 21.02 -9.86 0.72
C TYR A 543 21.52 -9.81 2.19
N PRO A 544 22.36 -8.81 2.55
CA PRO A 544 22.22 -8.15 3.85
C PRO A 544 22.57 -6.65 3.79
N HIS A 545 21.67 -5.82 3.23
CA HIS A 545 21.86 -4.38 3.22
C HIS A 545 20.59 -3.63 3.69
N ARG A 546 20.72 -2.91 4.83
CA ARG A 546 19.86 -1.81 5.36
C ARG A 546 18.82 -2.16 6.46
N ARG A 547 19.10 -1.75 7.72
CA ARG A 547 18.29 -0.82 8.57
C ARG A 547 18.75 -0.72 10.05
N ARG A 548 18.50 0.44 10.70
CA ARG A 548 18.69 0.79 12.13
C ARG A 548 17.32 1.21 12.73
N CYS A 549 17.01 0.89 13.99
CA CYS A 549 15.77 1.33 14.69
C CYS A 549 16.04 1.91 16.10
N ARG A 550 15.24 2.89 16.57
CA ARG A 550 15.17 3.40 17.97
C ARG A 550 13.73 3.78 18.39
N GLY A 551 13.42 3.73 19.70
CA GLY A 551 12.05 3.70 20.29
C GLY A 551 11.66 4.80 21.32
N TYR A 552 10.57 4.54 22.08
CA TYR A 552 9.63 5.48 22.75
C TYR A 552 9.54 5.35 24.30
N ARG A 553 9.01 6.36 25.04
CA ARG A 553 8.76 6.40 26.51
C ARG A 553 7.52 7.24 26.96
N ASP A 554 6.71 6.64 27.86
CA ASP A 554 5.95 7.05 29.09
C ASP A 554 4.83 8.14 29.24
N VAL A 555 3.58 7.64 29.49
CA VAL A 555 2.54 7.73 30.58
C VAL A 555 2.12 8.96 31.48
N ASN A 556 0.79 8.96 31.81
CA ASN A 556 -0.01 9.37 33.03
C ASN A 556 -0.74 10.75 33.06
N GLU A 557 -1.91 11.04 33.69
CA GLU A 557 -2.89 10.38 34.61
C GLU A 557 -4.18 11.26 34.83
N LEU A 558 -5.34 10.70 35.29
CA LEU A 558 -6.26 11.16 36.39
C LEU A 558 -7.69 10.52 36.38
N THR A 559 -8.25 10.12 37.55
CA THR A 559 -9.70 9.76 37.76
C THR A 559 -10.15 9.73 39.26
N HIS A 560 -11.46 9.95 39.54
CA HIS A 560 -12.11 10.35 40.83
C HIS A 560 -12.57 9.22 41.83
N PRO A 561 -12.86 9.54 43.13
CA PRO A 561 -12.99 8.58 44.25
C PRO A 561 -14.39 8.03 44.62
N TRP A 562 -15.51 8.55 44.11
CA TRP A 562 -16.87 8.17 44.59
C TRP A 562 -17.33 6.76 44.18
N LEU A 563 -16.75 6.19 43.13
CA LEU A 563 -17.07 4.85 42.62
C LEU A 563 -16.55 3.70 43.50
N ARG A 564 -15.46 3.92 44.26
CA ARG A 564 -14.83 2.86 45.06
C ARG A 564 -15.68 2.40 46.24
N ILE A 565 -16.51 3.27 46.80
CA ILE A 565 -17.29 2.98 48.01
C ILE A 565 -18.51 2.10 47.67
N GLY A 566 -19.17 2.33 46.54
CA GLY A 566 -20.33 1.55 46.11
C GLY A 566 -20.00 0.09 45.78
N GLY A 567 -18.84 -0.18 45.19
CA GLY A 567 -18.45 -1.54 44.82
C GLY A 567 -17.98 -2.43 45.98
N VAL A 568 -17.42 -1.86 47.05
CA VAL A 568 -17.02 -2.62 48.25
C VAL A 568 -18.24 -3.14 49.03
N ALA A 569 -19.31 -2.35 49.10
CA ALA A 569 -20.56 -2.75 49.76
C ALA A 569 -21.26 -3.93 49.05
N LEU A 570 -21.18 -3.98 47.71
CA LEU A 570 -21.76 -5.07 46.91
C LEU A 570 -20.99 -6.38 47.12
N ALA A 571 -19.66 -6.35 47.11
CA ALA A 571 -18.82 -7.53 47.33
C ALA A 571 -19.05 -8.18 48.71
N ALA A 572 -19.21 -7.37 49.76
CA ALA A 572 -19.47 -7.86 51.12
C ALA A 572 -20.86 -8.53 51.25
N ALA A 573 -21.88 -8.00 50.58
CA ALA A 573 -23.23 -8.57 50.59
C ALA A 573 -23.30 -9.95 49.89
N ILE A 574 -22.54 -10.14 48.81
CA ILE A 574 -22.49 -11.39 48.04
C ILE A 574 -21.82 -12.53 48.85
N VAL A 575 -20.76 -12.20 49.60
CA VAL A 575 -20.04 -13.17 50.46
C VAL A 575 -20.91 -13.64 51.63
N PHE A 576 -21.84 -12.82 52.13
CA PHE A 576 -22.71 -13.16 53.26
C PHE A 576 -23.98 -13.93 52.88
N LEU A 577 -24.45 -13.80 51.63
CA LEU A 577 -25.72 -14.39 51.18
C LEU A 577 -25.54 -15.78 50.52
N LEU A 578 -24.33 -16.13 50.10
CA LEU A 578 -24.04 -17.42 49.47
C LEU A 578 -23.40 -18.37 50.48
N ASN A 579 -24.10 -19.45 50.81
CA ASN A 579 -23.55 -20.54 51.63
C ASN A 579 -22.50 -21.30 50.80
N ILE A 580 -21.21 -21.04 51.06
CA ILE A 580 -20.06 -21.56 50.30
C ILE A 580 -19.98 -23.11 50.36
N ASP A 581 -20.63 -23.72 51.35
CA ASP A 581 -20.62 -25.17 51.56
C ASP A 581 -21.68 -25.94 50.74
N ASP A 582 -22.50 -25.25 49.91
CA ASP A 582 -23.53 -25.88 49.06
C ASP A 582 -23.25 -25.64 47.55
N PRO A 583 -22.62 -26.60 46.85
CA PRO A 583 -22.19 -26.44 45.46
C PRO A 583 -23.33 -26.81 44.50
N ARG A 584 -24.35 -25.96 44.38
CA ARG A 584 -25.36 -26.09 43.33
C ARG A 584 -24.85 -25.50 42.00
N PRO A 585 -25.23 -26.07 40.83
CA PRO A 585 -24.79 -25.57 39.51
C PRO A 585 -25.10 -24.08 39.26
N LEU A 586 -26.16 -23.57 39.88
CA LEU A 586 -26.50 -22.14 39.84
C LEU A 586 -25.44 -21.26 40.52
N HIS A 587 -24.76 -21.71 41.58
CA HIS A 587 -23.69 -20.95 42.23
C HIS A 587 -22.44 -20.79 41.35
N GLN A 588 -22.23 -21.70 40.37
CA GLN A 588 -21.06 -21.72 39.48
C GLN A 588 -21.06 -20.60 38.44
N LEU A 589 -22.24 -20.06 38.10
CA LEU A 589 -22.38 -18.98 37.10
C LEU A 589 -22.44 -17.60 37.76
N TRP A 590 -23.15 -17.49 38.88
CA TRP A 590 -23.47 -16.20 39.49
C TRP A 590 -22.32 -15.62 40.32
N LEU A 591 -21.53 -16.44 41.03
CA LEU A 591 -20.43 -15.92 41.86
C LEU A 591 -19.34 -15.19 41.04
N PRO A 592 -18.85 -15.70 39.89
CA PRO A 592 -17.89 -14.99 39.05
C PRO A 592 -18.47 -13.70 38.44
N LEU A 593 -19.73 -13.73 38.00
CA LEU A 593 -20.42 -12.56 37.43
C LEU A 593 -20.65 -11.46 38.46
N CYS A 594 -21.01 -11.83 39.69
CA CYS A 594 -21.22 -10.90 40.79
C CYS A 594 -19.90 -10.29 41.28
N LEU A 595 -18.80 -11.07 41.35
CA LEU A 595 -17.46 -10.56 41.67
C LEU A 595 -16.88 -9.69 40.54
N ALA A 596 -17.11 -10.06 39.28
CA ALA A 596 -16.78 -9.26 38.10
C ALA A 596 -17.54 -7.92 38.09
N GLY A 597 -18.85 -7.93 38.40
CA GLY A 597 -19.67 -6.73 38.55
C GLY A 597 -19.19 -5.84 39.70
N ALA A 598 -18.83 -6.43 40.85
CA ALA A 598 -18.27 -5.67 41.97
C ALA A 598 -16.90 -5.05 41.62
N ALA A 599 -16.01 -5.81 40.97
CA ALA A 599 -14.72 -5.31 40.50
C ALA A 599 -14.87 -4.16 39.49
N TYR A 600 -15.84 -4.25 38.57
CA TYR A 600 -16.18 -3.17 37.65
C TYR A 600 -16.65 -1.92 38.38
N LEU A 601 -17.55 -2.07 39.36
CA LEU A 601 -18.06 -0.93 40.13
C LEU A 601 -16.95 -0.25 40.96
N ILE A 602 -15.98 -0.99 41.49
CA ILE A 602 -14.85 -0.43 42.25
C ILE A 602 -13.83 0.28 41.33
N THR A 603 -13.55 -0.28 40.16
CA THR A 603 -12.40 0.13 39.34
C THR A 603 -12.75 0.88 38.07
N GLN A 604 -14.02 0.82 37.63
CA GLN A 604 -14.51 1.25 36.32
C GLN A 604 -13.64 0.75 35.15
N SER A 605 -12.97 -0.38 35.35
CA SER A 605 -11.94 -0.86 34.44
C SER A 605 -12.33 -2.22 33.91
N ALA A 606 -12.66 -2.27 32.61
CA ALA A 606 -12.87 -3.53 31.90
C ALA A 606 -11.62 -4.44 31.98
N MET A 607 -10.42 -3.86 32.10
CA MET A 607 -9.17 -4.57 32.37
C MET A 607 -9.20 -5.26 33.74
N ALA A 608 -9.65 -4.59 34.79
CA ALA A 608 -9.72 -5.18 36.13
C ALA A 608 -10.78 -6.29 36.21
N VAL A 609 -11.90 -6.14 35.49
CA VAL A 609 -12.93 -7.19 35.34
C VAL A 609 -12.35 -8.42 34.66
N ALA A 610 -11.62 -8.22 33.55
CA ALA A 610 -10.97 -9.31 32.83
C ALA A 610 -9.90 -10.01 33.68
N ILE A 611 -9.10 -9.26 34.46
CA ILE A 611 -8.10 -9.84 35.38
C ILE A 611 -8.78 -10.68 36.48
N ALA A 612 -9.86 -10.16 37.08
CA ALA A 612 -10.58 -10.88 38.14
C ALA A 612 -11.26 -12.14 37.61
N ALA A 613 -11.92 -12.06 36.45
CA ALA A 613 -12.54 -13.20 35.78
C ALA A 613 -11.51 -14.26 35.37
N PHE A 614 -10.35 -13.83 34.86
CA PHE A 614 -9.23 -14.71 34.54
C PHE A 614 -8.67 -15.41 35.77
N ALA A 615 -8.41 -14.68 36.87
CA ALA A 615 -7.86 -15.27 38.10
C ALA A 615 -8.81 -16.30 38.73
N LEU A 616 -10.11 -16.01 38.72
CA LEU A 616 -11.11 -16.93 39.25
C LEU A 616 -11.26 -18.19 38.38
N ALA A 617 -11.25 -18.03 37.05
CA ALA A 617 -11.29 -19.13 36.10
C ALA A 617 -10.01 -19.99 36.15
N ALA A 618 -8.84 -19.36 36.32
CA ALA A 618 -7.56 -20.05 36.48
C ALA A 618 -7.51 -20.88 37.76
N ALA A 619 -7.98 -20.34 38.90
CA ALA A 619 -8.03 -21.06 40.17
C ALA A 619 -8.95 -22.30 40.14
N HIS A 620 -10.03 -22.26 39.35
CA HIS A 620 -10.98 -23.37 39.21
C HIS A 620 -10.66 -24.33 38.07
N SER A 621 -9.64 -24.03 37.26
CA SER A 621 -9.13 -24.92 36.22
C SER A 621 -7.89 -25.73 36.65
N ASP A 622 -7.34 -25.47 37.85
CA ASP A 622 -6.30 -26.32 38.46
C ASP A 622 -6.92 -27.63 38.99
N PRO A 623 -6.60 -28.79 38.39
CA PRO A 623 -7.13 -30.08 38.81
C PRO A 623 -6.68 -30.51 40.22
N ASN A 624 -5.69 -29.84 40.81
CA ASN A 624 -5.20 -30.13 42.15
C ASN A 624 -5.84 -29.25 43.25
N ALA A 625 -6.72 -28.31 42.89
CA ALA A 625 -7.41 -27.49 43.88
C ALA A 625 -8.43 -28.32 44.67
N ALA A 626 -8.52 -28.10 45.99
CA ALA A 626 -9.40 -28.86 46.89
C ALA A 626 -10.91 -28.75 46.53
N SER A 627 -11.29 -27.78 45.70
CA SER A 627 -12.65 -27.52 45.23
C SER A 627 -12.80 -27.72 43.71
N TRP A 628 -11.91 -28.48 43.07
CA TRP A 628 -11.94 -28.67 41.62
C TRP A 628 -13.19 -29.40 41.15
N ILE A 629 -13.89 -28.80 40.17
CA ILE A 629 -15.06 -29.38 39.50
C ILE A 629 -14.84 -29.26 37.98
N PRO A 630 -14.90 -30.35 37.21
CA PRO A 630 -14.70 -30.31 35.77
C PRO A 630 -15.77 -29.44 35.07
N SER A 631 -15.38 -28.31 34.49
CA SER A 631 -16.27 -27.42 33.73
C SER A 631 -15.60 -26.90 32.47
N ARG A 632 -16.32 -26.96 31.35
CA ARG A 632 -15.89 -26.42 30.06
C ARG A 632 -16.01 -24.89 29.97
N ALA A 633 -16.65 -24.25 30.94
CA ALA A 633 -16.89 -22.81 30.93
C ALA A 633 -15.66 -21.98 31.36
N TYR A 634 -14.86 -22.47 32.33
CA TYR A 634 -13.72 -21.70 32.86
C TYR A 634 -12.61 -21.41 31.83
N PRO A 635 -12.20 -22.36 30.96
CA PRO A 635 -11.21 -22.06 29.93
C PRO A 635 -11.66 -21.00 28.92
N ALA A 636 -12.95 -20.99 28.56
CA ALA A 636 -13.53 -19.98 27.67
C ALA A 636 -13.53 -18.58 28.32
N VAL A 637 -13.91 -18.49 29.60
CA VAL A 637 -13.89 -17.23 30.36
C VAL A 637 -12.45 -16.68 30.49
N ALA A 638 -11.46 -17.55 30.71
CA ALA A 638 -10.05 -17.16 30.76
C ALA A 638 -9.54 -16.62 29.41
N LEU A 639 -9.90 -17.27 28.30
CA LEU A 639 -9.49 -16.85 26.95
C LEU A 639 -10.11 -15.50 26.55
N ILE A 640 -11.41 -15.32 26.78
CA ILE A 640 -12.12 -14.06 26.49
C ILE A 640 -11.51 -12.90 27.29
N SER A 641 -11.18 -13.15 28.56
CA SER A 641 -10.54 -12.16 29.42
C SER A 641 -9.17 -11.73 28.88
N LEU A 642 -8.36 -12.66 28.37
CA LEU A 642 -7.07 -12.37 27.75
C LEU A 642 -7.18 -11.48 26.51
N ILE A 643 -8.17 -11.73 25.66
CA ILE A 643 -8.43 -10.93 24.45
C ILE A 643 -8.79 -9.49 24.81
N ILE A 644 -9.67 -9.31 25.80
CA ILE A 644 -10.10 -7.98 26.27
C ILE A 644 -8.91 -7.22 26.87
N MET A 645 -8.07 -7.89 27.68
CA MET A 645 -6.86 -7.26 28.24
C MET A 645 -5.90 -6.78 27.14
N PHE A 646 -5.66 -7.60 26.11
CA PHE A 646 -4.75 -7.25 25.01
C PHE A 646 -5.28 -6.10 24.15
N GLY A 647 -6.57 -6.12 23.80
CA GLY A 647 -7.20 -5.07 22.98
C GLY A 647 -7.15 -3.68 23.63
N ILE A 648 -7.43 -3.60 24.94
CA ILE A 648 -7.40 -2.33 25.68
C ILE A 648 -5.97 -1.79 25.80
N ALA A 649 -4.98 -2.67 26.02
CA ALA A 649 -3.57 -2.28 26.10
C ALA A 649 -3.05 -1.73 24.76
N TRP A 650 -3.42 -2.37 23.64
CA TRP A 650 -3.04 -1.94 22.29
C TRP A 650 -3.63 -0.58 21.91
N ASN A 651 -4.92 -0.35 22.21
CA ASN A 651 -5.58 0.90 21.87
C ASN A 651 -5.00 2.11 22.63
N ARG A 652 -4.68 1.93 23.93
CA ARG A 652 -4.02 2.96 24.74
C ARG A 652 -2.62 3.30 24.23
N PHE A 653 -1.87 2.30 23.76
CA PHE A 653 -0.56 2.52 23.16
C PHE A 653 -0.66 3.37 21.87
N ARG A 654 -1.64 3.11 21.01
CA ARG A 654 -1.88 3.90 19.79
C ARG A 654 -2.22 5.36 20.07
N LEU A 655 -3.16 5.62 20.99
CA LEU A 655 -3.62 6.98 21.29
C LEU A 655 -2.54 7.87 21.93
N HIS A 656 -1.68 7.28 22.76
CA HIS A 656 -0.57 8.01 23.37
C HIS A 656 0.49 8.46 22.34
N ILE A 657 0.69 7.68 21.26
CA ILE A 657 1.60 8.06 20.17
C ILE A 657 1.08 9.29 19.44
N ALA A 658 -0.21 9.33 19.09
CA ALA A 658 -0.82 10.42 18.34
C ALA A 658 -0.77 11.77 19.09
N ALA A 659 -1.14 11.79 20.38
CA ALA A 659 -1.20 13.03 21.17
C ALA A 659 0.17 13.70 21.39
N THR A 660 1.25 12.91 21.44
CA THR A 660 2.61 13.42 21.65
C THR A 660 3.18 14.10 20.40
N HIS A 661 2.73 13.69 19.21
CA HIS A 661 3.11 14.34 17.94
C HIS A 661 2.43 15.70 17.78
N GLU A 662 1.14 15.83 18.10
CA GLU A 662 0.42 17.11 17.98
C GLU A 662 0.92 18.20 18.94
N ALA A 663 1.27 17.84 20.19
CA ALA A 663 1.77 18.81 21.17
C ALA A 663 3.16 19.38 20.82
N ARG A 664 4.02 18.60 20.14
CA ARG A 664 5.31 19.09 19.63
C ARG A 664 5.14 20.03 18.44
N TRP A 665 4.11 19.78 17.63
CA TRP A 665 3.81 20.53 16.43
C TRP A 665 3.26 21.94 16.74
N ALA A 666 2.33 22.06 17.68
CA ALA A 666 1.73 23.34 18.09
C ALA A 666 2.75 24.35 18.65
N ALA A 667 3.96 23.91 19.06
CA ALA A 667 5.01 24.74 19.62
C ALA A 667 6.00 25.31 18.58
N ARG A 668 5.94 24.92 17.30
CA ARG A 668 6.82 25.43 16.24
C ARG A 668 6.16 26.62 15.54
N GLN A 669 6.52 27.85 15.95
CA GLN A 669 5.99 29.08 15.31
C GLN A 669 7.06 29.98 14.67
N THR A 670 8.34 29.66 14.78
CA THR A 670 9.41 30.44 14.15
C THR A 670 10.54 29.54 13.68
N VAL A 671 10.76 29.48 12.36
CA VAL A 671 11.97 28.89 11.78
C VAL A 671 13.14 29.75 12.25
N ASN A 672 14.11 29.18 12.96
CA ASN A 672 15.36 29.89 13.23
C ASN A 672 16.33 29.53 12.11
N ALA A 673 16.50 30.43 11.14
CA ALA A 673 17.32 30.17 9.96
C ALA A 673 18.78 29.82 10.30
N ALA A 674 19.30 30.27 11.46
CA ALA A 674 20.65 29.94 11.91
C ALA A 674 20.85 28.46 12.28
N ASN A 675 19.76 27.71 12.46
CA ASN A 675 19.79 26.29 12.83
C ASN A 675 19.45 25.35 11.67
N ILE A 676 19.21 25.84 10.45
CA ILE A 676 18.89 24.96 9.31
C ILE A 676 20.17 24.32 8.75
N SER A 677 20.19 22.99 8.72
CA SER A 677 21.35 22.20 8.26
C SER A 677 21.19 21.69 6.82
N GLY A 678 19.95 21.55 6.33
CA GLY A 678 19.69 21.06 4.98
C GLY A 678 18.32 21.45 4.42
N ILE A 679 18.22 21.48 3.09
CA ILE A 679 16.97 21.72 2.37
C ILE A 679 16.82 20.61 1.32
N LEU A 680 15.67 19.94 1.35
CA LEU A 680 15.24 19.02 0.32
C LEU A 680 14.20 19.69 -0.56
N PHE A 681 14.36 19.55 -1.87
CA PHE A 681 13.40 20.02 -2.87
C PHE A 681 12.74 18.84 -3.57
N ASP A 682 11.44 18.95 -3.85
CA ASP A 682 10.90 18.28 -5.03
C ASP A 682 11.48 18.91 -6.30
N PHE A 683 11.48 18.14 -7.39
CA PHE A 683 11.94 18.61 -8.68
C PHE A 683 10.82 19.23 -9.50
N ASP A 684 9.80 18.44 -9.84
CA ASP A 684 8.65 18.91 -10.62
C ASP A 684 7.73 19.78 -9.77
N GLY A 685 7.10 20.78 -10.38
CA GLY A 685 6.25 21.76 -9.70
C GLY A 685 7.01 22.73 -8.77
N THR A 686 8.29 22.46 -8.50
CA THR A 686 9.10 23.16 -7.50
C THR A 686 10.37 23.81 -8.10
N LEU A 687 11.18 23.05 -8.83
CA LEU A 687 12.39 23.53 -9.53
C LEU A 687 12.21 23.56 -11.06
N ALA A 688 11.27 22.77 -11.59
CA ALA A 688 10.88 22.73 -12.99
C ALA A 688 9.35 22.55 -13.12
N PRO A 689 8.74 22.86 -14.27
CA PRO A 689 7.34 22.53 -14.54
C PRO A 689 7.06 21.03 -14.46
N ASN A 690 5.84 20.63 -14.08
CA ASN A 690 5.41 19.23 -14.03
C ASN A 690 5.52 18.53 -15.40
N LEU A 691 5.94 17.27 -15.40
CA LEU A 691 5.86 16.41 -16.58
C LEU A 691 4.39 16.12 -16.96
N ASP A 692 4.09 16.12 -18.26
CA ASP A 692 2.75 15.84 -18.81
C ASP A 692 2.43 14.34 -18.71
N LEU A 693 1.93 13.92 -17.55
CA LEU A 693 1.55 12.54 -17.24
C LEU A 693 0.36 12.05 -18.07
N ALA A 694 -0.53 12.97 -18.49
CA ALA A 694 -1.64 12.65 -19.38
C ALA A 694 -1.11 12.19 -20.74
N ARG A 695 -0.07 12.87 -21.24
CA ARG A 695 0.60 12.48 -22.47
C ARG A 695 1.37 11.17 -22.37
N LEU A 696 2.08 10.94 -21.27
CA LEU A 696 2.74 9.65 -21.01
C LEU A 696 1.75 8.48 -21.01
N ARG A 697 0.59 8.67 -20.38
CA ARG A 697 -0.47 7.67 -20.35
C ARG A 697 -1.02 7.39 -21.75
N GLY A 698 -1.26 8.41 -22.56
CA GLY A 698 -1.76 8.21 -23.92
C GLY A 698 -0.79 7.41 -24.81
N GLU A 699 0.52 7.61 -24.66
CA GLU A 699 1.56 6.85 -25.38
C GLU A 699 1.59 5.38 -24.93
N VAL A 700 1.49 5.11 -23.62
CA VAL A 700 1.42 3.74 -23.09
C VAL A 700 0.13 3.04 -23.54
N VAL A 701 -1.00 3.75 -23.58
CA VAL A 701 -2.27 3.23 -24.13
C VAL A 701 -2.13 2.93 -25.62
N SER A 702 -1.55 3.84 -26.41
CA SER A 702 -1.31 3.65 -27.86
C SER A 702 -0.43 2.43 -28.11
N PHE A 703 0.70 2.34 -27.40
CA PHE A 703 1.63 1.22 -27.46
C PHE A 703 0.98 -0.12 -27.08
N THR A 704 0.05 -0.10 -26.13
CA THR A 704 -0.70 -1.30 -25.71
C THR A 704 -1.79 -1.67 -26.71
N ALA A 705 -2.44 -0.68 -27.33
CA ALA A 705 -3.45 -0.89 -28.37
C ALA A 705 -2.87 -1.48 -29.66
N ASP A 706 -1.57 -1.29 -29.92
CA ASP A 706 -0.84 -1.91 -31.04
C ASP A 706 -0.54 -3.41 -30.81
N THR A 707 -0.87 -3.94 -29.63
CA THR A 707 -0.81 -5.38 -29.33
C THR A 707 -2.18 -6.04 -29.51
N SER A 708 -2.25 -7.35 -29.30
CA SER A 708 -3.53 -8.09 -29.31
C SER A 708 -4.36 -7.93 -28.04
N VAL A 709 -3.89 -7.15 -27.05
CA VAL A 709 -4.57 -6.95 -25.76
C VAL A 709 -5.87 -6.16 -25.98
N PRO A 710 -7.03 -6.68 -25.54
CA PRO A 710 -8.30 -5.96 -25.58
C PRO A 710 -8.28 -4.72 -24.69
N ALA A 711 -8.89 -3.63 -25.15
CA ALA A 711 -8.94 -2.35 -24.42
C ALA A 711 -9.50 -2.49 -23.00
N GLU A 712 -10.47 -3.37 -22.79
CA GLU A 712 -11.07 -3.70 -21.49
C GLU A 712 -10.06 -4.12 -20.41
N VAL A 713 -8.91 -4.64 -20.82
CA VAL A 713 -7.85 -5.09 -19.92
C VAL A 713 -7.14 -3.90 -19.29
N TYR A 714 -6.97 -2.80 -20.00
CA TYR A 714 -6.14 -1.67 -19.59
C TYR A 714 -6.90 -0.32 -19.52
N ASP A 715 -8.11 -0.23 -20.06
CA ASP A 715 -8.96 0.95 -19.98
C ASP A 715 -9.26 1.33 -18.53
N GLY A 716 -9.26 2.64 -18.25
CA GLY A 716 -9.44 3.19 -16.90
C GLY A 716 -8.28 2.94 -15.94
N ARG A 717 -7.23 2.19 -16.32
CA ARG A 717 -6.07 1.94 -15.47
C ARG A 717 -5.03 3.04 -15.58
N TYR A 718 -4.25 3.18 -14.52
CA TYR A 718 -3.06 4.02 -14.43
C TYR A 718 -1.89 3.42 -15.24
N ILE A 719 -0.87 4.24 -15.53
CA ILE A 719 0.22 3.90 -16.47
C ILE A 719 0.88 2.54 -16.17
N VAL A 720 1.21 2.26 -14.91
CA VAL A 720 1.87 1.02 -14.52
C VAL A 720 0.89 -0.16 -14.54
N GLU A 721 -0.35 0.10 -14.12
CA GLU A 721 -1.44 -0.87 -14.10
C GLU A 721 -1.91 -1.26 -15.51
N ILE A 722 -1.79 -0.37 -16.51
CA ILE A 722 -1.97 -0.69 -17.94
C ILE A 722 -0.96 -1.76 -18.34
N ILE A 723 0.32 -1.52 -18.04
CA ILE A 723 1.43 -2.40 -18.41
C ILE A 723 1.29 -3.76 -17.72
N ASP A 724 0.99 -3.76 -16.42
CA ASP A 724 0.83 -4.99 -15.64
C ASP A 724 -0.39 -5.80 -16.08
N ALA A 725 -1.51 -5.13 -16.40
CA ALA A 725 -2.71 -5.78 -16.87
C ALA A 725 -2.55 -6.38 -18.28
N ALA A 726 -1.99 -5.60 -19.20
CA ALA A 726 -1.71 -6.02 -20.56
C ALA A 726 -0.67 -7.15 -20.60
N HIS A 727 0.39 -7.05 -19.78
CA HIS A 727 1.35 -8.14 -19.60
C HIS A 727 0.68 -9.40 -19.04
N GLY A 728 -0.17 -9.26 -18.01
CA GLY A 728 -0.92 -10.36 -17.43
C GLY A 728 -1.83 -11.06 -18.43
N TRP A 729 -2.50 -10.29 -19.30
CA TRP A 729 -3.35 -10.82 -20.37
C TRP A 729 -2.53 -11.50 -21.48
N LEU A 730 -1.46 -10.86 -21.96
CA LEU A 730 -0.55 -11.45 -22.97
C LEU A 730 0.08 -12.73 -22.45
N LYS A 731 0.43 -12.81 -21.16
CA LYS A 731 1.02 -14.01 -20.58
C LYS A 731 0.11 -15.24 -20.65
N VAL A 732 -1.21 -15.03 -20.66
CA VAL A 732 -2.21 -16.09 -20.78
C VAL A 732 -2.50 -16.44 -22.24
N ASN A 733 -2.57 -15.44 -23.12
CA ASN A 733 -3.06 -15.60 -24.49
C ASN A 733 -1.93 -15.69 -25.54
N GLU A 734 -0.82 -14.98 -25.35
CA GLU A 734 0.34 -14.87 -26.25
C GLU A 734 1.67 -14.78 -25.48
N PRO A 735 2.13 -15.89 -24.85
CA PRO A 735 3.24 -15.87 -23.90
C PRO A 735 4.58 -15.39 -24.48
N ASP A 736 4.82 -15.61 -25.78
CA ASP A 736 6.03 -15.13 -26.47
C ASP A 736 6.04 -13.61 -26.72
N ALA A 737 4.88 -12.94 -26.60
CA ALA A 737 4.75 -11.49 -26.75
C ALA A 737 4.78 -10.75 -25.40
N ALA A 738 4.40 -11.42 -24.30
CA ALA A 738 4.27 -10.85 -22.97
C ALA A 738 5.56 -10.17 -22.46
N GLU A 739 6.68 -10.90 -22.45
CA GLU A 739 7.97 -10.38 -21.94
C GLU A 739 8.53 -9.25 -22.82
N ARG A 740 8.28 -9.30 -24.14
CA ARG A 740 8.68 -8.25 -25.08
C ARG A 740 7.88 -6.97 -24.88
N TYR A 741 6.56 -7.10 -24.69
CA TYR A 741 5.69 -5.98 -24.39
C TYR A 741 6.08 -5.30 -23.07
N GLN A 742 6.29 -6.07 -21.99
CA GLN A 742 6.62 -5.49 -20.68
C GLN A 742 7.96 -4.73 -20.70
N GLN A 743 8.98 -5.26 -21.38
CA GLN A 743 10.26 -4.55 -21.53
C GLN A 743 10.12 -3.28 -22.37
N ALA A 744 9.39 -3.35 -23.48
CA ALA A 744 9.21 -2.20 -24.37
C ALA A 744 8.33 -1.10 -23.74
N ALA A 745 7.31 -1.44 -22.95
CA ALA A 745 6.46 -0.46 -22.27
C ALA A 745 7.20 0.29 -21.15
N HIS A 746 8.08 -0.39 -20.39
CA HIS A 746 8.95 0.29 -19.41
C HIS A 746 9.99 1.19 -20.08
N GLN A 747 10.52 0.76 -21.23
CA GLN A 747 11.42 1.60 -22.01
C GLN A 747 10.70 2.83 -22.56
N LEU A 748 9.44 2.68 -23.01
CA LEU A 748 8.62 3.79 -23.49
C LEU A 748 8.35 4.84 -22.40
N ILE A 749 8.07 4.44 -21.16
CA ILE A 749 7.96 5.39 -20.03
C ILE A 749 9.26 6.19 -19.86
N THR A 750 10.39 5.49 -19.89
CA THR A 750 11.70 6.12 -19.71
C THR A 750 12.02 7.08 -20.85
N ASP A 751 11.79 6.65 -22.09
CA ASP A 751 12.04 7.45 -23.29
C ASP A 751 11.13 8.68 -23.34
N PHE A 752 9.89 8.54 -22.91
CA PHE A 752 8.93 9.62 -22.83
C PHE A 752 9.34 10.67 -21.79
N GLU A 753 9.67 10.26 -20.57
CA GLU A 753 10.11 11.17 -19.51
C GLU A 753 11.38 11.94 -19.95
N VAL A 754 12.34 11.26 -20.58
CA VAL A 754 13.56 11.88 -21.13
C VAL A 754 13.23 12.79 -22.32
N HIS A 755 12.25 12.45 -23.16
CA HIS A 755 11.86 13.28 -24.29
C HIS A 755 11.12 14.55 -23.85
N ALA A 756 10.17 14.44 -22.92
CA ALA A 756 9.48 15.58 -22.33
C ALA A 756 10.46 16.52 -21.61
N ALA A 757 11.50 15.95 -21.00
CA ALA A 757 12.57 16.71 -20.38
C ALA A 757 13.37 17.59 -21.36
N ARG A 758 13.59 17.16 -22.61
CA ARG A 758 14.35 17.94 -23.62
C ARG A 758 13.75 19.29 -24.00
N SER A 759 12.43 19.41 -23.90
CA SER A 759 11.70 20.64 -24.19
C SER A 759 11.37 21.45 -22.94
N THR A 760 11.73 20.94 -21.77
CA THR A 760 11.44 21.55 -20.47
C THR A 760 12.71 22.16 -19.93
N THR A 761 12.61 23.39 -19.41
CA THR A 761 13.72 24.04 -18.71
C THR A 761 13.33 24.27 -17.26
N PRO A 762 14.31 24.34 -16.33
CA PRO A 762 14.03 24.70 -14.94
C PRO A 762 13.37 26.08 -14.89
N PHE A 763 12.65 26.37 -13.80
CA PHE A 763 12.07 27.70 -13.61
C PHE A 763 13.17 28.78 -13.69
N PRO A 764 12.92 29.91 -14.37
CA PRO A 764 13.88 31.02 -14.39
C PRO A 764 14.26 31.45 -12.98
N GLY A 765 15.56 31.43 -12.64
CA GLY A 765 16.03 31.74 -11.28
C GLY A 765 16.36 30.51 -10.41
N ALA A 766 15.98 29.29 -10.83
CA ALA A 766 16.26 28.08 -10.05
C ALA A 766 17.78 27.81 -9.87
N PRO A 767 18.64 27.95 -10.89
CA PRO A 767 20.10 27.86 -10.69
C PRO A 767 20.63 28.91 -9.72
N GLU A 768 20.16 30.15 -9.82
CA GLU A 768 20.55 31.26 -8.96
C GLU A 768 20.11 31.03 -7.51
N LEU A 769 18.90 30.50 -7.30
CA LEU A 769 18.39 30.09 -6.00
C LEU A 769 19.31 29.04 -5.36
N LEU A 770 19.57 27.92 -6.06
CA LEU A 770 20.37 26.84 -5.51
C LEU A 770 21.82 27.30 -5.25
N ALA A 771 22.40 28.10 -6.15
CA ALA A 771 23.71 28.70 -5.94
C ALA A 771 23.74 29.64 -4.72
N HIS A 772 22.71 30.47 -4.54
CA HIS A 772 22.58 31.36 -3.40
C HIS A 772 22.50 30.58 -2.08
N LEU A 773 21.64 29.56 -2.01
CA LEU A 773 21.51 28.72 -0.80
C LEU A 773 22.82 28.01 -0.48
N ARG A 774 23.51 27.46 -1.49
CA ARG A 774 24.82 26.81 -1.32
C ARG A 774 25.89 27.80 -0.83
N SER A 775 25.87 29.05 -1.32
CA SER A 775 26.80 30.10 -0.87
C SER A 775 26.61 30.49 0.60
N ASN A 776 25.42 30.25 1.15
CA ASN A 776 25.10 30.38 2.57
C ASN A 776 25.38 29.09 3.38
N ASN A 777 26.17 28.15 2.84
CA ASN A 777 26.61 26.92 3.49
C ASN A 777 25.47 25.96 3.88
N LEU A 778 24.34 26.02 3.15
CA LEU A 778 23.24 25.06 3.28
C LEU A 778 23.48 23.84 2.40
N LYS A 779 23.11 22.67 2.92
CA LYS A 779 23.20 21.42 2.18
C LYS A 779 21.92 21.17 1.42
N LEU A 780 22.02 20.81 0.14
CA LEU A 780 20.87 20.75 -0.76
C LEU A 780 20.68 19.35 -1.30
N GLY A 781 19.45 18.84 -1.21
CA GLY A 781 19.05 17.57 -1.83
C GLY A 781 17.83 17.74 -2.72
N VAL A 782 17.71 16.90 -3.74
CA VAL A 782 16.51 16.79 -4.57
C VAL A 782 15.92 15.40 -4.41
N VAL A 783 14.61 15.32 -4.22
CA VAL A 783 13.86 14.10 -3.95
C VAL A 783 12.62 14.05 -4.84
N THR A 784 12.66 13.22 -5.88
CA THR A 784 11.66 13.23 -6.96
C THR A 784 11.19 11.82 -7.35
N ARG A 785 9.96 11.71 -7.85
CA ARG A 785 9.40 10.47 -8.39
C ARG A 785 9.68 10.28 -9.89
N ASN A 786 10.39 11.21 -10.52
CA ASN A 786 10.82 11.12 -11.92
C ASN A 786 12.06 10.26 -12.08
N CYS A 787 12.34 9.77 -13.29
CA CYS A 787 13.63 9.16 -13.56
C CYS A 787 14.77 10.17 -13.55
N ARG A 788 15.96 9.70 -13.17
CA ARG A 788 17.17 10.50 -13.08
C ARG A 788 17.55 11.12 -14.41
N ALA A 789 17.39 10.35 -15.49
CA ALA A 789 17.69 10.80 -16.84
C ALA A 789 16.85 12.02 -17.25
N ALA A 790 15.54 12.02 -16.93
CA ALA A 790 14.67 13.17 -17.20
C ALA A 790 15.07 14.40 -16.38
N VAL A 791 15.35 14.22 -15.07
CA VAL A 791 15.81 15.31 -14.20
C VAL A 791 17.06 16.00 -14.75
N LEU A 792 18.05 15.21 -15.17
CA LEU A 792 19.32 15.72 -15.70
C LEU A 792 19.21 16.21 -17.14
N GLU A 793 18.19 15.82 -17.90
CA GLU A 793 17.93 16.40 -19.20
C GLU A 793 17.28 17.78 -19.06
N VAL A 794 16.33 17.96 -18.13
CA VAL A 794 15.74 19.28 -17.81
C VAL A 794 16.78 20.21 -17.19
N PHE A 795 17.56 19.71 -16.23
CA PHE A 795 18.53 20.50 -15.48
C PHE A 795 19.93 19.84 -15.52
N PRO A 796 20.67 19.96 -16.66
CA PRO A 796 21.95 19.26 -16.86
C PRO A 796 23.01 19.55 -15.82
N ASP A 797 23.07 20.79 -15.35
CA ASP A 797 24.05 21.23 -14.35
C ASP A 797 23.56 21.08 -12.92
N LEU A 798 22.40 20.46 -12.67
CA LEU A 798 21.79 20.37 -11.33
C LEU A 798 22.76 19.82 -10.27
N LEU A 799 23.52 18.78 -10.62
CA LEU A 799 24.48 18.14 -9.72
C LEU A 799 25.63 19.06 -9.29
N ASN A 800 25.84 20.19 -9.97
CA ASN A 800 26.83 21.20 -9.55
C ASN A 800 26.30 22.05 -8.38
N TYR A 801 24.99 22.09 -8.18
CA TYR A 801 24.33 22.93 -7.17
C TYR A 801 23.93 22.15 -5.92
N ILE A 802 23.62 20.85 -6.05
CA ILE A 802 23.11 20.01 -4.97
C ILE A 802 24.11 18.94 -4.52
N ASP A 803 23.93 18.43 -3.30
CA ASP A 803 24.78 17.41 -2.69
C ASP A 803 24.23 15.98 -2.90
N ALA A 804 22.92 15.84 -3.15
CA ALA A 804 22.30 14.55 -3.49
C ALA A 804 21.07 14.71 -4.39
N LEU A 805 20.92 13.80 -5.36
CA LEU A 805 19.70 13.61 -6.14
C LEU A 805 19.20 12.18 -5.90
N HIS A 806 18.00 12.05 -5.37
CA HIS A 806 17.26 10.79 -5.17
C HIS A 806 16.08 10.79 -6.13
N ALA A 807 16.27 10.22 -7.31
CA ALA A 807 15.25 10.00 -8.31
C ALA A 807 14.62 8.60 -8.16
N ARG A 808 13.61 8.28 -8.99
CA ARG A 808 12.79 7.07 -8.87
C ARG A 808 13.57 5.77 -8.72
N GLU A 809 14.56 5.58 -9.58
CA GLU A 809 15.39 4.37 -9.64
C GLU A 809 16.56 4.38 -8.64
N ASP A 810 16.86 5.53 -8.03
CA ASP A 810 17.98 5.64 -7.07
C ASP A 810 17.62 5.05 -5.71
N VAL A 811 16.32 4.91 -5.42
CA VAL A 811 15.81 4.55 -4.10
C VAL A 811 14.71 3.47 -4.14
N PRO A 812 14.62 2.60 -3.13
CA PRO A 812 13.63 1.53 -3.09
C PRO A 812 12.24 1.97 -2.58
N TYR A 813 12.10 3.19 -2.07
CA TYR A 813 10.85 3.73 -1.54
C TYR A 813 10.71 5.19 -1.96
N LEU A 814 9.51 5.57 -2.37
CA LEU A 814 9.16 6.92 -2.81
C LEU A 814 8.20 7.59 -1.84
N LYS A 815 8.28 8.92 -1.79
CA LYS A 815 7.29 9.76 -1.10
C LYS A 815 5.88 9.38 -1.56
N PRO A 816 4.90 9.22 -0.63
CA PRO A 816 4.89 9.74 0.74
C PRO A 816 5.64 8.90 1.79
N ASP A 817 6.29 7.81 1.38
CA ASP A 817 7.16 7.06 2.29
C ASP A 817 8.34 7.90 2.76
N THR A 818 8.43 8.12 4.07
CA THR A 818 9.45 8.98 4.69
C THR A 818 10.87 8.56 4.37
N ARG A 819 11.09 7.28 4.06
CA ARG A 819 12.41 6.72 3.76
C ARG A 819 13.04 7.30 2.50
N HIS A 820 12.24 7.91 1.63
CA HIS A 820 12.73 8.64 0.46
C HIS A 820 13.47 9.92 0.86
N LEU A 821 12.87 10.73 1.74
CA LEU A 821 13.48 11.96 2.25
C LEU A 821 14.62 11.63 3.22
N ASP A 822 14.43 10.65 4.09
CA ASP A 822 15.43 10.21 5.08
C ASP A 822 16.73 9.73 4.42
N SER A 823 16.64 9.04 3.27
CA SER A 823 17.83 8.62 2.53
C SER A 823 18.58 9.80 1.92
N CYS A 824 17.87 10.81 1.42
CA CYS A 824 18.48 12.01 0.85
C CYS A 824 19.13 12.87 1.94
N LEU A 825 18.43 13.09 3.07
CA LEU A 825 18.97 13.75 4.27
C LEU A 825 20.24 13.06 4.77
N ALA A 826 20.23 11.73 4.85
CA ALA A 826 21.40 10.96 5.27
C ALA A 826 22.59 11.12 4.32
N GLN A 827 22.35 11.23 3.00
CA GLN A 827 23.40 11.42 2.00
C GLN A 827 24.02 12.82 2.06
N ILE A 828 23.20 13.87 2.21
CA ILE A 828 23.72 15.23 2.38
C ILE A 828 24.28 15.42 3.80
N GLY A 829 23.98 14.52 4.74
CA GLY A 829 24.44 14.60 6.13
C GLY A 829 23.74 15.70 6.92
N ALA A 830 22.44 15.86 6.69
CA ALA A 830 21.52 16.72 7.44
C ALA A 830 20.59 15.85 8.30
N THR A 831 19.90 16.45 9.29
CA THR A 831 18.90 15.74 10.10
C THR A 831 17.50 16.28 9.83
N SER A 832 16.47 15.46 9.98
CA SER A 832 15.11 15.90 9.62
C SER A 832 14.63 17.08 10.48
N ASN A 833 14.93 17.07 11.79
CA ASN A 833 14.49 18.09 12.74
C ASN A 833 15.02 19.50 12.49
N ASP A 834 16.10 19.63 11.71
CA ASP A 834 16.76 20.89 11.39
C ASP A 834 16.85 21.11 9.86
N SER A 835 15.95 20.46 9.11
CA SER A 835 15.89 20.56 7.66
C SER A 835 14.52 20.98 7.15
N ILE A 836 14.50 21.53 5.94
CA ILE A 836 13.29 21.98 5.26
C ILE A 836 12.96 21.01 4.13
N MET A 837 11.69 20.65 3.98
CA MET A 837 11.15 20.01 2.78
C MET A 837 10.37 21.05 2.00
N VAL A 838 10.76 21.30 0.75
CA VAL A 838 10.12 22.23 -0.17
C VAL A 838 9.47 21.43 -1.30
N GLY A 839 8.17 21.62 -1.54
CA GLY A 839 7.45 20.90 -2.59
C GLY A 839 6.09 21.53 -2.90
N ASP A 840 5.54 21.25 -4.08
CA ASP A 840 4.21 21.69 -4.51
C ASP A 840 3.12 20.63 -4.27
N GLY A 841 3.49 19.43 -3.84
CA GLY A 841 2.60 18.29 -3.67
C GLY A 841 2.23 17.99 -2.21
N ALA A 842 1.02 17.49 -2.01
CA ALA A 842 0.60 16.95 -0.71
C ALA A 842 1.51 15.79 -0.20
N LEU A 843 2.11 15.03 -1.12
CA LEU A 843 3.03 13.94 -0.78
C LEU A 843 4.31 14.46 -0.11
N ASP A 844 4.81 15.62 -0.55
CA ASP A 844 5.99 16.28 0.03
C ASP A 844 5.72 16.73 1.45
N MET A 845 4.58 17.40 1.64
CA MET A 845 4.16 17.92 2.94
C MET A 845 3.94 16.77 3.93
N ARG A 846 3.25 15.70 3.52
CA ARG A 846 3.02 14.53 4.39
C ARG A 846 4.32 13.82 4.74
N ALA A 847 5.22 13.63 3.77
CA ALA A 847 6.49 12.94 4.00
C ALA A 847 7.43 13.76 4.89
N GLY A 848 7.55 15.07 4.65
CA GLY A 848 8.34 15.97 5.49
C GLY A 848 7.78 16.06 6.91
N ARG A 849 6.44 16.20 7.04
CA ARG A 849 5.75 16.25 8.33
C ARG A 849 5.94 14.96 9.13
N ALA A 850 5.86 13.81 8.47
CA ALA A 850 6.09 12.52 9.13
C ALA A 850 7.55 12.32 9.58
N LEU A 851 8.49 13.12 9.09
CA LEU A 851 9.89 13.18 9.54
C LEU A 851 10.17 14.32 10.53
N ASP A 852 9.15 15.05 10.98
CA ASP A 852 9.30 16.26 11.80
C ASP A 852 10.19 17.34 11.13
N MET A 853 10.23 17.41 9.79
CA MET A 853 10.86 18.50 9.04
C MET A 853 10.00 19.78 9.09
N ILE A 854 10.60 20.91 8.71
CA ILE A 854 9.83 22.12 8.37
C ILE A 854 9.33 21.96 6.93
N CYS A 855 8.03 22.04 6.71
CA CYS A 855 7.41 21.85 5.41
C CYS A 855 7.02 23.19 4.80
N ILE A 856 7.63 23.54 3.67
CA ILE A 856 7.31 24.75 2.92
C ILE A 856 6.66 24.34 1.60
N GLY A 857 5.37 24.59 1.49
CA GLY A 857 4.62 24.43 0.25
C GLY A 857 4.95 25.54 -0.75
N VAL A 858 4.99 25.23 -2.04
CA VAL A 858 5.12 26.23 -3.10
C VAL A 858 3.94 26.16 -4.07
N LEU A 859 3.46 27.31 -4.53
CA LEU A 859 2.30 27.42 -5.45
C LEU A 859 2.69 27.36 -6.94
N SER A 860 3.96 27.10 -7.25
CA SER A 860 4.48 27.00 -8.62
C SER A 860 4.09 25.71 -9.34
N GLY A 861 3.47 24.77 -8.63
CA GLY A 861 3.06 23.46 -9.15
C GLY A 861 1.56 23.21 -9.02
N SER A 862 1.19 22.09 -8.43
CA SER A 862 -0.12 21.45 -8.67
C SER A 862 -1.21 21.84 -7.68
N ASN A 863 -0.85 22.11 -6.41
CA ASN A 863 -1.79 22.28 -5.30
C ASN A 863 -1.92 23.74 -4.87
N ASP A 864 -3.10 24.10 -4.37
CA ASP A 864 -3.34 25.39 -3.73
C ASP A 864 -2.83 25.48 -2.27
N ALA A 865 -2.87 26.68 -1.71
CA ALA A 865 -2.37 26.93 -0.36
C ALA A 865 -3.15 26.16 0.73
N ALA A 866 -4.46 25.97 0.56
CA ALA A 866 -5.29 25.27 1.53
C ALA A 866 -4.99 23.77 1.53
N ALA A 867 -4.82 23.18 0.35
CA ALA A 867 -4.43 21.79 0.17
C ALA A 867 -3.05 21.49 0.76
N LEU A 868 -2.06 22.37 0.52
CA LEU A 868 -0.71 22.23 1.09
C LEU A 868 -0.72 22.36 2.61
N GLN A 869 -1.48 23.31 3.18
CA GLN A 869 -1.64 23.45 4.63
C GLN A 869 -2.33 22.23 5.25
N ALA A 870 -3.40 21.73 4.63
CA ALA A 870 -4.08 20.52 5.08
C ALA A 870 -3.15 19.29 5.04
N ALA A 871 -2.28 19.21 4.03
CA ALA A 871 -1.28 18.16 3.89
C ALA A 871 -0.10 18.27 4.88
N GLY A 872 0.04 19.41 5.57
CA GLY A 872 1.04 19.62 6.61
C GLY A 872 2.11 20.66 6.33
N ALA A 873 1.91 21.56 5.37
CA ALA A 873 2.79 22.72 5.19
C ALA A 873 2.74 23.65 6.40
N ASP A 874 3.91 24.00 6.95
CA ASP A 874 4.06 25.05 7.97
C ASP A 874 3.86 26.44 7.35
N HIS A 875 4.36 26.61 6.13
CA HIS A 875 4.27 27.85 5.37
C HIS A 875 4.04 27.55 3.89
N VAL A 876 3.42 28.50 3.19
CA VAL A 876 3.20 28.41 1.75
C VAL A 876 3.79 29.66 1.10
N LEU A 877 4.64 29.46 0.09
CA LEU A 877 5.27 30.52 -0.69
C LEU A 877 4.72 30.53 -2.12
N PRO A 878 4.76 31.66 -2.84
CA PRO A 878 4.36 31.70 -4.24
C PRO A 878 5.15 30.71 -5.11
N ASP A 879 6.46 30.61 -4.88
CA ASP A 879 7.37 29.70 -5.56
C ASP A 879 8.63 29.48 -4.70
N ALA A 880 9.53 28.58 -5.14
CA ALA A 880 10.78 28.28 -4.44
C ALA A 880 11.76 29.47 -4.40
N LEU A 881 11.67 30.45 -5.32
CA LEU A 881 12.57 31.62 -5.39
C LEU A 881 12.35 32.59 -4.22
N HIS A 882 11.19 32.51 -3.55
CA HIS A 882 10.89 33.30 -2.36
C HIS A 882 11.53 32.74 -1.08
N LEU A 883 12.11 31.53 -1.14
CA LEU A 883 12.71 30.87 0.02
C LEU A 883 13.85 31.68 0.68
N PRO A 884 14.80 32.31 -0.03
CA PRO A 884 15.85 33.11 0.60
C PRO A 884 15.30 34.31 1.38
N ALA A 885 14.28 34.98 0.85
CA ALA A 885 13.63 36.10 1.53
C ALA A 885 12.92 35.64 2.81
N TYR A 886 12.25 34.47 2.75
CA TYR A 886 11.64 33.85 3.91
C TYR A 886 12.67 33.48 4.99
N LEU A 887 13.80 32.88 4.61
CA LEU A 887 14.88 32.55 5.53
C LEU A 887 15.52 33.79 6.15
N ALA A 888 15.70 34.87 5.40
CA ALA A 888 16.28 36.11 5.89
C ALA A 888 15.36 36.87 6.88
N GLN A 889 14.04 36.77 6.73
CA GLN A 889 13.07 37.33 7.69
C GLN A 889 13.00 36.53 9.00
N SER A 890 13.47 35.28 8.96
CA SER A 890 13.40 34.32 10.05
C SER A 890 14.76 34.12 10.77
N ALA A 891 15.79 34.89 10.36
CA ALA A 891 17.10 34.99 10.99
C ALA A 891 17.14 36.18 11.96
#